data_AF-F3QSF6-F1
#
_entry.id   AF-F3QSF6-F1
#
_cell.length_a   1.000
_cell.length_b   1.000
_cell.length_c   1.000
_cell.angle_alpha   90.00
_cell.angle_beta   90.00
_cell.angle_gamma   90.00
#
_symmetry.space_group_name_H-M   'P 1'
#
loop_
_entity.id
_entity.type
_entity.pdbx_description
1 polymer ?
#
loop_
_entity_poly.entity_id
_entity_poly.type
_entity_poly.pdbx_seq_one_letter_code
_entity_poly.pdbx_strand_id
1 'polypeptide(L)'
;MRKALLAFHVLWITACSHVSGPNLRLNELEYFETQGVNVLVYSNQFTGGFNDEKNSGIELIHHGVRTAQGGAIRLSNTPEQWDLVPTTTSRKVNAEDNLIEVGLRYEDYDFDSRVVVTGKGKAVEISVYLDKPLPHELEGDAGLNLEFLPSQYWGKAYLMDGHPDRFPRYAVSNTVCRPNAEKVKQFKGYKTYDDRGTGQFVEPLPLSSGHTMILAPDTPERMVKITSDSCLYLYDGRMLAQNGWFVVRSILPAGKTGKVLTWTVEPNAVEGWIRKPNIGFSQVGYLPSQPKEAVIELDKNDKVIPQASIWQVKADGTEAEVFKGKTAVWGPYYKYNYIKFDFSEVQEPGIYYIQYGNEKTNNFTISPNVYDHITDATTDVWIPIHMNHMTVNEGYRVWHGEPFKEGYLQAPPHTDHFDMHWQGATTDTRYKALELIPGLNVGGYFDAGDFDIETGANINVVQNLVRTWELFKPLRDETFVSEQQRYVDLHRPDSIPDIIQYIEHGVLNLLAQAENIGHMSQTLSNSVLDNYHHLGDAASITDGLHYDPRLAPYEKSADGNSSGTPDDMWAFTSRNPRMDFRAATMFAAASRALKGYNDDLSERTLKQSKRLLKEATELMSEGSQKDKRQNVGGDMATNLQLYASTGEKQYLDNFTQGIWMALEHNSNRNIMTALEAIPYMDASYKEKLRPYVKKYKEYLDSQDQENPYGVPIGRGNWAGNRGIVDFGISACFANKYFPDIIDNSYAFKVANWLYGCHPYHNYSFVATVGATRPKAVFYGNNRADFSFIPGNMAPGVLFRHPDHFENYDDWPFLWGQNEGTIADNTSYVIFGHAFKDLLH
;
A
#
# COMPACT_ATOMS: atom_id res chain seq x y z
N MET A 1 -52.39 66.23 45.05
CA MET A 1 -52.73 64.80 45.23
C MET A 1 -51.64 63.98 44.58
N ARG A 2 -51.21 62.92 45.28
CA ARG A 2 -50.10 62.02 44.96
C ARG A 2 -50.23 61.37 43.57
N LYS A 3 -49.11 61.19 42.87
CA LYS A 3 -48.65 59.87 42.39
C LYS A 3 -47.20 59.96 41.91
N ALA A 4 -46.41 59.04 42.44
CA ALA A 4 -44.98 58.87 42.22
C ALA A 4 -44.72 58.22 40.85
N LEU A 5 -43.58 58.55 40.24
CA LEU A 5 -42.93 57.71 39.24
C LEU A 5 -41.45 57.55 39.62
N LEU A 6 -41.10 56.30 39.91
CA LEU A 6 -39.74 55.79 40.06
C LEU A 6 -38.98 55.96 38.75
N ALA A 7 -37.76 56.49 38.81
CA ALA A 7 -36.77 56.36 37.76
C ALA A 7 -36.02 55.03 37.93
N PHE A 8 -36.15 54.11 36.98
CA PHE A 8 -35.30 52.93 36.86
C PHE A 8 -34.35 53.18 35.67
N HIS A 9 -33.06 53.35 35.95
CA HIS A 9 -32.02 53.28 34.93
C HIS A 9 -31.79 51.81 34.58
N VAL A 10 -32.16 51.40 33.37
CA VAL A 10 -31.73 50.12 32.80
C VAL A 10 -30.49 50.41 31.96
N LEU A 11 -29.31 50.11 32.49
CA LEU A 11 -28.10 49.97 31.69
C LEU A 11 -28.25 48.70 30.83
N TRP A 12 -28.37 48.87 29.51
CA TRP A 12 -28.10 47.79 28.56
C TRP A 12 -26.58 47.59 28.49
N ILE A 13 -26.06 46.59 29.22
CA ILE A 13 -24.76 46.01 28.93
C ILE A 13 -24.99 45.05 27.76
N THR A 14 -24.78 45.53 26.53
CA THR A 14 -24.50 44.66 25.40
C THR A 14 -23.14 44.04 25.65
N ALA A 15 -23.13 42.86 26.26
CA ALA A 15 -22.00 41.96 26.20
C ALA A 15 -21.83 41.55 24.73
N CYS A 16 -20.99 42.28 23.99
CA CYS A 16 -20.33 41.73 22.82
C CYS A 16 -19.46 40.58 23.33
N SER A 17 -20.02 39.37 23.38
CA SER A 17 -19.21 38.16 23.28
C SER A 17 -18.53 38.22 21.92
N HIS A 18 -17.32 38.77 21.90
CA HIS A 18 -16.34 38.44 20.88
C HIS A 18 -16.24 36.92 20.89
N VAL A 19 -16.88 36.27 19.91
CA VAL A 19 -16.59 34.90 19.56
C VAL A 19 -15.14 34.94 19.05
N SER A 20 -14.19 34.70 19.94
CA SER A 20 -12.82 34.42 19.57
C SER A 20 -12.86 33.20 18.66
N GLY A 21 -12.44 33.35 17.41
CA GLY A 21 -12.29 32.21 16.50
C GLY A 21 -11.48 31.09 17.17
N PRO A 22 -11.75 29.81 16.86
CA PRO A 22 -11.23 28.71 17.66
C PRO A 22 -9.71 28.57 17.46
N ASN A 23 -8.96 28.75 18.56
CA ASN A 23 -7.50 28.65 18.57
C ASN A 23 -7.05 27.19 18.41
N LEU A 24 -5.93 26.96 17.72
CA LEU A 24 -5.25 25.66 17.68
C LEU A 24 -4.72 25.30 19.07
N ARG A 25 -5.18 24.17 19.60
CA ARG A 25 -4.78 23.67 20.92
C ARG A 25 -4.41 22.20 20.86
N LEU A 26 -3.42 21.80 21.65
CA LEU A 26 -3.13 20.40 21.89
C LEU A 26 -4.34 19.70 22.52
N ASN A 27 -4.70 18.56 21.94
CA ASN A 27 -5.72 17.67 22.49
C ASN A 27 -5.08 16.49 23.25
N GLU A 28 -5.93 15.61 23.78
CA GLU A 28 -5.50 14.43 24.54
C GLU A 28 -4.76 13.38 23.69
N LEU A 29 -4.88 13.46 22.36
CA LEU A 29 -4.15 12.62 21.40
C LEU A 29 -2.84 13.26 20.94
N GLU A 30 -2.42 14.34 21.60
CA GLU A 30 -1.12 15.00 21.42
C GLU A 30 -0.89 15.59 20.01
N TYR A 31 -1.94 16.12 19.38
CA TYR A 31 -1.83 16.96 18.18
C TYR A 31 -2.63 18.26 18.34
N PHE A 32 -2.28 19.30 17.55
CA PHE A 32 -3.01 20.55 17.59
C PHE A 32 -4.30 20.45 16.79
N GLU A 33 -5.40 20.91 17.37
CA GLU A 33 -6.71 20.82 16.75
C GLU A 33 -7.50 22.13 16.89
N THR A 34 -8.22 22.43 15.82
CA THR A 34 -9.39 23.30 15.80
C THR A 34 -10.38 22.72 14.78
N GLN A 35 -11.59 23.27 14.69
CA GLN A 35 -12.58 22.75 13.74
C GLN A 35 -12.05 22.79 12.31
N GLY A 36 -12.04 21.63 11.64
CA GLY A 36 -11.58 21.47 10.26
C GLY A 36 -10.06 21.44 10.08
N VAL A 37 -9.23 21.61 11.12
CA VAL A 37 -7.77 21.66 10.99
C VAL A 37 -7.09 20.86 12.09
N ASN A 38 -6.18 19.97 11.69
CA ASN A 38 -5.28 19.27 12.61
C ASN A 38 -3.82 19.44 12.17
N VAL A 39 -2.95 19.72 13.14
CA VAL A 39 -1.49 19.75 12.95
C VAL A 39 -0.87 18.68 13.82
N LEU A 40 -0.41 17.61 13.20
CA LEU A 40 0.27 16.50 13.87
C LEU A 40 1.77 16.80 13.86
N VAL A 41 2.46 16.49 14.95
CA VAL A 41 3.91 16.76 15.08
C VAL A 41 4.59 15.48 15.50
N TYR A 42 5.24 14.84 14.53
CA TYR A 42 5.97 13.58 14.66
C TYR A 42 5.14 12.49 15.37
N SER A 43 3.85 12.41 15.03
CA SER A 43 2.96 11.33 15.47
C SER A 43 3.31 9.99 14.81
N ASN A 44 3.98 10.07 13.66
CA ASN A 44 4.55 8.97 12.90
C ASN A 44 6.06 9.20 12.73
N GLN A 45 6.85 8.17 12.40
CA GLN A 45 8.31 8.24 12.27
C GLN A 45 8.77 8.10 10.81
N PHE A 46 9.94 8.66 10.45
CA PHE A 46 10.58 8.47 9.14
C PHE A 46 11.16 7.04 8.98
N THR A 47 10.60 6.06 9.69
CA THR A 47 11.18 4.73 9.84
C THR A 47 10.36 3.71 9.05
N GLY A 48 11.06 2.94 8.24
CA GLY A 48 10.56 1.82 7.45
C GLY A 48 11.70 1.23 6.62
N GLY A 49 11.40 0.20 5.83
CA GLY A 49 12.34 -0.35 4.85
C GLY A 49 12.66 0.58 3.68
N PHE A 50 11.79 1.58 3.46
CA PHE A 50 11.71 2.39 2.25
C PHE A 50 12.12 3.87 2.45
N ASN A 51 12.77 4.18 3.57
CA ASN A 51 13.30 5.51 3.93
C ASN A 51 12.23 6.63 4.04
N ASP A 52 12.18 7.64 3.15
CA ASP A 52 11.19 8.73 3.20
C ASP A 52 9.88 8.33 2.51
N GLU A 53 9.06 7.57 3.23
CA GLU A 53 7.76 7.04 2.78
C GLU A 53 6.65 8.10 2.73
N LYS A 54 7.01 9.38 2.91
CA LYS A 54 6.05 10.48 3.07
C LYS A 54 5.06 10.18 4.21
N ASN A 55 5.64 9.85 5.36
CA ASN A 55 4.97 9.27 6.52
C ASN A 55 5.24 10.04 7.84
N SER A 56 6.09 11.06 7.88
CA SER A 56 6.52 11.63 9.17
C SER A 56 6.71 13.14 9.16
N GLY A 57 7.02 13.63 10.37
CA GLY A 57 7.28 15.01 10.69
C GLY A 57 6.02 15.80 11.05
N ILE A 58 5.88 17.04 10.59
CA ILE A 58 4.72 17.90 10.84
C ILE A 58 3.71 17.71 9.71
N GLU A 59 2.57 17.09 10.01
CA GLU A 59 1.51 16.80 9.05
C GLU A 59 0.32 17.75 9.22
N LEU A 60 -0.24 18.25 8.11
CA LEU A 60 -1.45 19.08 8.11
C LEU A 60 -2.62 18.30 7.53
N ILE A 61 -3.63 18.03 8.36
CA ILE A 61 -4.92 17.50 7.91
C ILE A 61 -5.90 18.69 7.83
N HIS A 62 -6.20 19.10 6.61
CA HIS A 62 -7.09 20.20 6.25
C HIS A 62 -8.43 19.66 5.78
N HIS A 63 -9.48 19.94 6.54
CA HIS A 63 -10.86 19.61 6.18
C HIS A 63 -11.02 18.13 5.79
N GLY A 64 -10.40 17.27 6.61
CA GLY A 64 -10.43 15.82 6.44
C GLY A 64 -9.41 15.24 5.47
N VAL A 65 -8.54 16.04 4.84
CA VAL A 65 -7.53 15.57 3.88
C VAL A 65 -6.12 15.96 4.33
N ARG A 66 -5.16 15.04 4.30
CA ARG A 66 -3.75 15.38 4.58
C ARG A 66 -3.16 16.10 3.37
N THR A 67 -2.74 17.34 3.58
CA THR A 67 -2.31 18.23 2.49
C THR A 67 -0.84 18.62 2.58
N ALA A 68 -0.23 18.46 3.75
CA ALA A 68 1.17 18.71 3.97
C ALA A 68 1.78 17.72 4.97
N GLN A 69 3.10 17.60 4.90
CA GLN A 69 3.93 16.81 5.80
C GLN A 69 5.37 17.33 5.78
N GLY A 70 6.32 16.61 6.39
CA GLY A 70 7.72 17.05 6.43
C GLY A 70 7.94 17.87 7.69
N GLY A 71 8.26 19.16 7.64
CA GLY A 71 8.54 19.92 8.87
C GLY A 71 9.78 19.41 9.62
N ALA A 72 10.78 18.98 8.87
CA ALA A 72 12.05 18.45 9.35
C ALA A 72 13.22 19.24 8.75
N ILE A 73 14.38 19.14 9.38
CA ILE A 73 15.62 19.61 8.77
C ILE A 73 16.01 18.61 7.68
N ARG A 74 16.09 19.07 6.43
CA ARG A 74 16.48 18.29 5.25
C ARG A 74 17.76 18.86 4.66
N LEU A 75 18.60 17.97 4.12
CA LEU A 75 19.93 18.29 3.59
C LEU A 75 19.94 18.57 2.08
N SER A 76 18.77 18.61 1.45
CA SER A 76 18.61 18.94 0.03
C SER A 76 17.39 19.84 -0.18
N ASN A 77 17.39 20.63 -1.27
CA ASN A 77 16.30 21.56 -1.58
C ASN A 77 14.97 20.83 -1.77
N THR A 78 15.00 19.72 -2.49
CA THR A 78 13.86 18.87 -2.81
C THR A 78 14.23 17.41 -2.52
N PRO A 79 14.04 16.94 -1.29
CA PRO A 79 14.49 15.61 -0.92
C PRO A 79 13.71 14.50 -1.62
N GLU A 80 14.46 13.57 -2.20
CA GLU A 80 13.96 12.36 -2.84
C GLU A 80 13.61 11.30 -1.79
N GLN A 81 12.89 10.23 -2.17
CA GLN A 81 12.50 9.15 -1.24
C GLN A 81 13.71 8.53 -0.51
N TRP A 82 14.84 8.42 -1.19
CA TRP A 82 16.05 7.78 -0.70
C TRP A 82 17.15 8.77 -0.25
N ASP A 83 16.81 10.05 -0.12
CA ASP A 83 17.68 11.03 0.55
C ASP A 83 17.65 10.82 2.07
N LEU A 84 18.76 11.10 2.76
CA LEU A 84 18.86 10.92 4.22
C LEU A 84 17.76 11.69 4.96
N VAL A 85 17.10 11.00 5.90
CA VAL A 85 16.14 11.56 6.87
C VAL A 85 16.77 11.61 8.27
N PRO A 86 16.38 12.58 9.12
CA PRO A 86 16.88 12.60 10.49
C PRO A 86 16.22 11.49 11.32
N THR A 87 16.98 10.91 12.25
CA THR A 87 16.42 10.03 13.28
C THR A 87 15.78 10.88 14.39
N THR A 88 14.57 10.52 14.82
CA THR A 88 13.90 11.16 15.96
C THR A 88 14.48 10.65 17.27
N THR A 89 15.23 11.49 17.99
CA THR A 89 15.88 11.13 19.27
C THR A 89 14.97 11.36 20.48
N SER A 90 14.01 12.28 20.38
CA SER A 90 13.01 12.52 21.43
C SER A 90 11.76 13.22 20.87
N ARG A 91 10.63 13.02 21.54
CA ARG A 91 9.38 13.78 21.34
C ARG A 91 8.80 14.10 22.71
N LYS A 92 8.67 15.37 23.06
CA LYS A 92 8.18 15.85 24.36
C LYS A 92 6.95 16.74 24.14
N VAL A 93 5.85 16.39 24.80
CA VAL A 93 4.59 17.13 24.72
C VAL A 93 4.41 17.92 26.01
N ASN A 94 4.14 19.22 25.89
CA ASN A 94 3.82 20.10 26.99
C ASN A 94 2.47 20.77 26.71
N ALA A 95 1.41 20.19 27.26
CA ALA A 95 0.05 20.68 27.07
C ALA A 95 -0.20 22.04 27.76
N GLU A 96 0.47 22.33 28.88
CA GLU A 96 0.34 23.59 29.62
C GLU A 96 0.82 24.78 28.78
N ASP A 97 1.95 24.60 28.08
CA ASP A 97 2.53 25.61 27.19
C ASP A 97 2.05 25.50 25.72
N ASN A 98 1.11 24.59 25.44
CA ASN A 98 0.59 24.32 24.08
C ASN A 98 1.72 24.05 23.07
N LEU A 99 2.65 23.16 23.42
CA LEU A 99 3.94 22.98 22.75
C LEU A 99 4.34 21.50 22.58
N ILE A 100 4.97 21.18 21.45
CA ILE A 100 5.65 19.90 21.22
C ILE A 100 7.10 20.17 20.81
N GLU A 101 8.07 19.55 21.48
CA GLU A 101 9.50 19.57 21.13
C GLU A 101 9.94 18.21 20.58
N VAL A 102 10.66 18.23 19.46
CA VAL A 102 11.20 17.04 18.80
C VAL A 102 12.71 17.19 18.63
N GLY A 103 13.47 16.21 19.12
CA GLY A 103 14.90 16.09 18.86
C GLY A 103 15.18 15.26 17.62
N LEU A 104 16.08 15.73 16.76
CA LEU A 104 16.44 15.14 15.47
C LEU A 104 17.95 14.99 15.35
N ARG A 105 18.41 13.90 14.73
CA ARG A 105 19.84 13.64 14.53
C ARG A 105 20.16 13.06 13.16
N TYR A 106 21.22 13.57 12.54
CA TYR A 106 21.91 12.94 11.42
C TYR A 106 23.25 12.37 11.90
N GLU A 107 23.32 11.05 12.06
CA GLU A 107 24.50 10.37 12.61
C GLU A 107 25.76 10.58 11.75
N ASP A 108 25.61 10.52 10.42
CA ASP A 108 26.72 10.68 9.47
C ASP A 108 27.44 12.03 9.56
N TYR A 109 26.78 13.05 10.13
CA TYR A 109 27.26 14.43 10.19
C TYR A 109 27.47 14.95 11.63
N ASP A 110 27.29 14.10 12.65
CA ASP A 110 27.19 14.49 14.07
C ASP A 110 26.33 15.74 14.29
N PHE A 111 25.18 15.79 13.61
CA PHE A 111 24.33 16.97 13.56
C PHE A 111 23.03 16.75 14.32
N ASP A 112 22.90 17.43 15.46
CA ASP A 112 21.69 17.47 16.27
C ASP A 112 20.92 18.77 16.03
N SER A 113 19.59 18.66 15.96
CA SER A 113 18.69 19.81 15.94
C SER A 113 17.44 19.54 16.75
N ARG A 114 16.75 20.61 17.17
CA ARG A 114 15.44 20.52 17.82
C ARG A 114 14.41 21.32 17.04
N VAL A 115 13.27 20.71 16.76
CA VAL A 115 12.09 21.38 16.19
C VAL A 115 11.07 21.56 17.30
N VAL A 116 10.66 22.79 17.55
CA VAL A 116 9.67 23.15 18.58
C VAL A 116 8.46 23.75 17.88
N VAL A 117 7.29 23.13 18.08
CA VAL A 117 6.01 23.57 17.51
C VAL A 117 5.12 24.07 18.63
N THR A 118 4.63 25.31 18.54
CA THR A 118 3.79 25.94 19.56
C THR A 118 2.51 26.49 18.95
N GLY A 119 1.34 26.12 19.47
CA GLY A 119 0.08 26.66 18.99
C GLY A 119 -0.13 28.12 19.45
N LYS A 120 -0.31 29.04 18.51
CA LYS A 120 -0.50 30.48 18.73
C LYS A 120 -1.72 31.00 17.98
N GLY A 121 -2.84 31.14 18.69
CA GLY A 121 -4.09 31.60 18.07
C GLY A 121 -4.54 30.63 16.99
N LYS A 122 -4.65 31.09 15.75
CA LYS A 122 -5.03 30.27 14.57
C LYS A 122 -3.85 29.57 13.89
N ALA A 123 -2.63 29.82 14.34
CA ALA A 123 -1.40 29.33 13.72
C ALA A 123 -0.62 28.40 14.65
N VAL A 124 0.34 27.69 14.09
CA VAL A 124 1.46 27.14 14.85
C VAL A 124 2.74 27.93 14.53
N GLU A 125 3.54 28.20 15.55
CA GLU A 125 4.91 28.65 15.38
C GLU A 125 5.83 27.42 15.34
N ILE A 126 6.59 27.26 14.27
CA ILE A 126 7.60 26.21 14.10
C ILE A 126 8.97 26.87 14.25
N SER A 127 9.73 26.48 15.27
CA SER A 127 11.05 27.02 15.56
C SER A 127 12.13 25.94 15.54
N VAL A 128 13.28 26.26 14.96
CA VAL A 128 14.46 25.37 14.95
C VAL A 128 15.48 25.88 15.95
N TYR A 129 15.97 24.97 16.78
CA TYR A 129 17.04 25.21 17.74
C TYR A 129 18.27 24.37 17.44
N LEU A 130 19.44 25.01 17.54
CA LEU A 130 20.73 24.38 17.39
C LEU A 130 21.57 24.59 18.66
N ASP A 131 22.00 23.51 19.30
CA ASP A 131 22.86 23.60 20.49
C ASP A 131 24.34 23.79 20.11
N LYS A 132 24.74 23.36 18.90
CA LYS A 132 26.01 23.63 18.22
C LYS A 132 25.74 24.27 16.85
N PRO A 133 26.66 25.07 16.29
CA PRO A 133 26.55 25.52 14.90
C PRO A 133 26.44 24.35 13.91
N LEU A 134 25.93 24.62 12.71
CA LEU A 134 25.95 23.64 11.62
C LEU A 134 27.37 23.11 11.38
N PRO A 135 27.52 21.82 11.07
CA PRO A 135 28.74 21.33 10.44
C PRO A 135 29.01 22.10 9.15
N HIS A 136 30.27 22.43 8.88
CA HIS A 136 30.66 23.23 7.71
C HIS A 136 30.19 22.61 6.38
N GLU A 137 30.17 21.29 6.28
CA GLU A 137 29.71 20.55 5.09
C GLU A 137 28.20 20.62 4.84
N LEU A 138 27.42 21.10 5.82
CA LEU A 138 25.97 21.27 5.70
C LEU A 138 25.56 22.74 5.54
N GLU A 139 26.52 23.68 5.55
CA GLU A 139 26.24 25.11 5.36
C GLU A 139 25.73 25.37 3.94
N GLY A 140 24.53 25.95 3.83
CA GLY A 140 23.85 26.17 2.53
C GLY A 140 22.90 25.03 2.13
N ASP A 141 23.10 23.83 2.66
CA ASP A 141 22.32 22.63 2.31
C ASP A 141 21.35 22.18 3.43
N ALA A 142 21.61 22.47 4.70
CA ALA A 142 20.65 22.19 5.78
C ALA A 142 19.54 23.26 5.85
N GLY A 143 18.28 22.85 5.73
CA GLY A 143 17.13 23.74 5.78
C GLY A 143 15.88 23.10 6.38
N LEU A 144 14.98 23.92 6.92
CA LEU A 144 13.64 23.48 7.33
C LEU A 144 12.77 23.37 6.08
N ASN A 145 12.21 22.18 5.84
CA ASN A 145 11.29 21.94 4.73
C ASN A 145 9.89 21.60 5.24
N LEU A 146 8.85 22.11 4.59
CA LEU A 146 7.47 21.61 4.70
C LEU A 146 6.97 21.30 3.28
N GLU A 147 6.44 20.11 3.09
CA GLU A 147 6.08 19.56 1.79
C GLU A 147 4.57 19.52 1.61
N PHE A 148 4.06 19.93 0.45
CA PHE A 148 2.64 20.03 0.11
C PHE A 148 2.26 19.10 -1.04
N LEU A 149 1.19 18.30 -0.84
CA LEU A 149 0.77 17.23 -1.73
C LEU A 149 0.35 17.78 -3.11
N PRO A 150 1.03 17.43 -4.22
CA PRO A 150 0.77 18.07 -5.50
C PRO A 150 -0.67 17.94 -6.01
N SER A 151 -1.33 16.79 -5.83
CA SER A 151 -2.73 16.60 -6.24
C SER A 151 -3.70 17.59 -5.58
N GLN A 152 -3.38 18.01 -4.36
CA GLN A 152 -4.17 18.98 -3.60
C GLN A 152 -3.86 20.44 -3.96
N TYR A 153 -2.84 20.72 -4.76
CA TYR A 153 -2.43 22.09 -5.10
C TYR A 153 -2.35 22.39 -6.61
N TRP A 154 -2.36 21.40 -7.50
CA TRP A 154 -2.28 21.64 -8.95
C TRP A 154 -3.28 22.69 -9.44
N GLY A 155 -2.76 23.63 -10.23
CA GLY A 155 -3.54 24.68 -10.87
C GLY A 155 -4.07 25.75 -9.92
N LYS A 156 -3.91 25.61 -8.60
CA LYS A 156 -4.32 26.62 -7.60
C LYS A 156 -3.36 27.80 -7.60
N ALA A 157 -3.87 28.98 -7.25
CA ALA A 157 -3.04 30.17 -7.12
C ALA A 157 -2.17 30.10 -5.85
N TYR A 158 -1.07 30.83 -5.84
CA TYR A 158 -0.36 31.19 -4.61
C TYR A 158 0.11 32.64 -4.68
N LEU A 159 0.38 33.23 -3.52
CA LEU A 159 1.00 34.55 -3.40
C LEU A 159 2.35 34.42 -2.70
N MET A 160 3.40 35.03 -3.23
CA MET A 160 4.68 35.24 -2.55
C MET A 160 4.92 36.74 -2.38
N ASP A 161 4.94 37.23 -1.14
CA ASP A 161 5.01 38.67 -0.82
C ASP A 161 3.96 39.52 -1.57
N GLY A 162 2.77 38.93 -1.79
CA GLY A 162 1.67 39.56 -2.51
C GLY A 162 1.71 39.41 -4.04
N HIS A 163 2.78 38.85 -4.60
CA HIS A 163 2.88 38.55 -6.02
C HIS A 163 2.17 37.24 -6.36
N PRO A 164 1.17 37.25 -7.25
CA PRO A 164 0.43 36.04 -7.62
C PRO A 164 1.17 35.20 -8.65
N ASP A 165 1.08 33.89 -8.48
CA ASP A 165 1.50 32.88 -9.44
C ASP A 165 0.69 31.58 -9.21
N ARG A 166 1.06 30.46 -9.85
CA ARG A 166 0.27 29.22 -9.88
C ARG A 166 1.12 27.97 -9.73
N PHE A 167 0.60 26.99 -8.98
CA PHE A 167 1.21 25.66 -8.92
C PHE A 167 1.07 24.93 -10.27
N PRO A 168 2.18 24.46 -10.88
CA PRO A 168 2.13 23.84 -12.19
C PRO A 168 1.56 22.41 -12.11
N ARG A 169 0.75 22.01 -13.09
CA ARG A 169 0.22 20.63 -13.18
C ARG A 169 1.34 19.62 -13.41
N TYR A 170 2.30 19.95 -14.26
CA TYR A 170 3.48 19.14 -14.57
C TYR A 170 4.76 19.88 -14.18
N ALA A 171 5.80 19.17 -13.78
CA ALA A 171 7.05 19.77 -13.32
C ALA A 171 7.79 20.45 -14.48
N VAL A 172 8.00 21.76 -14.39
CA VAL A 172 8.62 22.57 -15.46
C VAL A 172 9.50 23.70 -14.90
N SER A 173 10.06 23.55 -13.71
CA SER A 173 10.92 24.57 -13.10
C SER A 173 12.36 24.51 -13.61
N ASN A 174 13.09 25.62 -13.46
CA ASN A 174 14.51 25.66 -13.82
C ASN A 174 15.33 24.77 -12.87
N THR A 175 16.46 24.27 -13.38
CA THR A 175 17.45 23.49 -12.63
C THR A 175 18.86 23.97 -12.94
N VAL A 176 19.82 23.58 -12.12
CA VAL A 176 21.25 23.68 -12.38
C VAL A 176 21.91 22.32 -12.18
N CYS A 177 23.12 22.13 -12.71
CA CYS A 177 23.92 20.94 -12.42
C CYS A 177 25.06 21.31 -11.47
N ARG A 178 25.30 20.48 -10.46
CA ARG A 178 26.40 20.63 -9.48
C ARG A 178 27.33 19.40 -9.53
N PRO A 179 28.62 19.54 -9.19
CA PRO A 179 29.54 18.40 -9.14
C PRO A 179 29.07 17.35 -8.12
N ASN A 180 29.21 16.07 -8.45
CA ASN A 180 28.86 14.96 -7.53
C ASN A 180 29.60 15.02 -6.19
N ALA A 181 30.79 15.62 -6.15
CA ALA A 181 31.55 15.82 -4.91
C ALA A 181 30.80 16.73 -3.90
N GLU A 182 29.79 17.49 -4.35
CA GLU A 182 28.94 18.32 -3.52
C GLU A 182 27.60 17.66 -3.16
N LYS A 183 27.26 16.48 -3.72
CA LYS A 183 26.01 15.80 -3.37
C LYS A 183 26.15 15.20 -1.98
N VAL A 184 25.25 15.60 -1.08
CA VAL A 184 25.08 15.00 0.25
C VAL A 184 24.89 13.49 0.11
N LYS A 185 25.44 12.69 1.02
CA LYS A 185 25.25 11.23 1.05
C LYS A 185 23.76 10.85 1.02
N GLN A 186 23.38 9.83 0.24
CA GLN A 186 22.03 9.24 0.22
C GLN A 186 21.91 8.04 1.17
N PHE A 187 20.70 7.49 1.30
CA PHE A 187 20.40 6.27 2.02
C PHE A 187 21.38 5.13 1.70
N LYS A 188 22.02 4.59 2.74
CA LYS A 188 23.04 3.52 2.68
C LYS A 188 24.21 3.78 1.71
N GLY A 189 24.39 5.01 1.22
CA GLY A 189 25.45 5.37 0.26
C GLY A 189 25.15 5.01 -1.20
N TYR A 190 23.90 4.64 -1.54
CA TYR A 190 23.48 4.45 -2.93
C TYR A 190 23.36 5.79 -3.68
N LYS A 191 23.13 5.75 -4.99
CA LYS A 191 22.83 6.94 -5.79
C LYS A 191 21.40 6.88 -6.31
N THR A 192 20.68 7.99 -6.23
CA THR A 192 19.30 8.12 -6.73
C THR A 192 19.22 8.68 -8.15
N TYR A 193 20.35 8.74 -8.85
CA TYR A 193 20.46 9.34 -10.18
C TYR A 193 21.63 8.72 -10.97
N ASP A 194 21.46 8.60 -12.29
CA ASP A 194 22.53 8.35 -13.27
C ASP A 194 23.07 9.68 -13.81
N ASP A 195 24.38 9.91 -13.64
CA ASP A 195 25.06 11.11 -14.15
C ASP A 195 25.58 10.95 -15.59
N ARG A 196 25.41 9.78 -16.21
CA ARG A 196 25.90 9.45 -17.55
C ARG A 196 27.40 9.74 -17.73
N GLY A 197 28.19 9.62 -16.66
CA GLY A 197 29.62 9.92 -16.64
C GLY A 197 29.97 11.41 -16.66
N THR A 198 28.99 12.31 -16.54
CA THR A 198 29.23 13.77 -16.48
C THR A 198 29.86 14.21 -15.16
N GLY A 199 29.76 13.39 -14.11
CA GLY A 199 30.22 13.72 -12.77
C GLY A 199 29.40 14.82 -12.09
N GLN A 200 28.15 15.04 -12.55
CA GLN A 200 27.27 16.08 -12.07
C GLN A 200 25.87 15.53 -11.73
N PHE A 201 25.20 16.18 -10.78
CA PHE A 201 23.82 15.91 -10.41
C PHE A 201 22.94 17.13 -10.63
N VAL A 202 21.64 16.91 -10.83
CA VAL A 202 20.65 17.98 -11.04
C VAL A 202 20.18 18.54 -9.70
N GLU A 203 20.11 19.87 -9.60
CA GLU A 203 19.56 20.59 -8.45
C GLU A 203 18.45 21.55 -8.91
N PRO A 204 17.22 21.42 -8.37
CA PRO A 204 16.11 22.33 -8.70
C PRO A 204 16.31 23.74 -8.15
N LEU A 205 15.91 24.74 -8.94
CA LEU A 205 15.82 26.13 -8.52
C LEU A 205 14.42 26.48 -8.01
N PRO A 206 14.29 27.51 -7.14
CA PRO A 206 12.99 27.94 -6.63
C PRO A 206 12.04 28.41 -7.75
N LEU A 207 10.76 28.04 -7.65
CA LEU A 207 9.65 28.67 -8.36
C LEU A 207 9.46 30.12 -7.91
N SER A 208 9.60 30.37 -6.61
CA SER A 208 9.41 31.70 -6.02
C SER A 208 10.16 31.83 -4.70
N SER A 209 10.44 33.06 -4.27
CA SER A 209 11.11 33.36 -3.02
C SER A 209 10.57 34.64 -2.39
N GLY A 210 10.45 34.69 -1.06
CA GLY A 210 9.92 35.84 -0.32
C GLY A 210 9.93 35.61 1.19
N HIS A 211 9.06 36.28 1.94
CA HIS A 211 8.94 36.14 3.41
C HIS A 211 7.53 35.79 3.87
N THR A 212 6.52 36.02 3.03
CA THR A 212 5.13 35.65 3.24
C THR A 212 4.61 34.86 2.05
N MET A 213 4.32 33.59 2.26
CA MET A 213 3.68 32.74 1.27
C MET A 213 2.22 32.48 1.64
N ILE A 214 1.30 32.60 0.69
CA ILE A 214 -0.10 32.19 0.83
C ILE A 214 -0.40 31.16 -0.26
N LEU A 215 -0.56 29.91 0.14
CA LEU A 215 -0.92 28.81 -0.74
C LEU A 215 -2.44 28.77 -0.92
N ALA A 216 -2.91 28.58 -2.16
CA ALA A 216 -4.31 28.34 -2.51
C ALA A 216 -5.35 29.33 -1.90
N PRO A 217 -5.15 30.66 -1.96
CA PRO A 217 -6.14 31.62 -1.45
C PRO A 217 -7.49 31.55 -2.20
N ASP A 218 -7.50 30.97 -3.40
CA ASP A 218 -8.66 30.67 -4.23
C ASP A 218 -9.41 29.38 -3.82
N THR A 219 -8.89 28.63 -2.84
CA THR A 219 -9.53 27.43 -2.28
C THR A 219 -9.44 27.44 -0.74
N PRO A 220 -10.43 28.00 -0.02
CA PRO A 220 -10.36 28.18 1.43
C PRO A 220 -10.04 26.91 2.23
N GLU A 221 -10.49 25.74 1.79
CA GLU A 221 -10.21 24.47 2.47
C GLU A 221 -8.76 23.96 2.31
N ARG A 222 -7.97 24.58 1.42
CA ARG A 222 -6.57 24.26 1.13
C ARG A 222 -5.64 25.45 1.39
N MET A 223 -6.18 26.55 1.91
CA MET A 223 -5.42 27.78 2.13
C MET A 223 -4.49 27.64 3.33
N VAL A 224 -3.19 27.89 3.12
CA VAL A 224 -2.17 27.94 4.20
C VAL A 224 -1.34 29.20 4.01
N LYS A 225 -1.14 29.96 5.09
CA LYS A 225 -0.22 31.10 5.10
C LYS A 225 1.02 30.75 5.91
N ILE A 226 2.20 31.02 5.35
CA ILE A 226 3.49 30.85 6.02
C ILE A 226 4.19 32.20 6.04
N THR A 227 4.65 32.64 7.20
CA THR A 227 5.47 33.85 7.35
C THR A 227 6.75 33.55 8.10
N SER A 228 7.86 34.14 7.67
CA SER A 228 9.15 34.03 8.35
C SER A 228 9.98 35.30 8.19
N ASP A 229 10.85 35.58 9.16
CA ASP A 229 11.92 36.57 9.03
C ASP A 229 13.06 36.08 8.12
N SER A 230 13.14 34.76 7.88
CA SER A 230 14.04 34.15 6.91
C SER A 230 13.37 34.05 5.54
N CYS A 231 14.17 34.02 4.47
CA CYS A 231 13.62 33.83 3.13
C CYS A 231 12.99 32.43 3.01
N LEU A 232 11.74 32.41 2.54
CA LEU A 232 11.00 31.24 2.11
C LEU A 232 11.24 31.02 0.61
N TYR A 233 11.54 29.79 0.24
CA TYR A 233 11.65 29.33 -1.14
C TYR A 233 10.57 28.29 -1.42
N LEU A 234 9.92 28.38 -2.58
CA LEU A 234 9.03 27.34 -3.09
C LEU A 234 9.77 26.54 -4.16
N TYR A 235 9.82 25.22 -4.04
CA TYR A 235 10.34 24.30 -5.05
C TYR A 235 9.28 23.29 -5.51
N ASP A 236 9.54 22.67 -6.66
CA ASP A 236 8.79 21.50 -7.14
C ASP A 236 9.69 20.26 -7.10
N GLY A 237 9.46 19.37 -6.12
CA GLY A 237 10.28 18.17 -5.95
C GLY A 237 10.16 17.18 -7.11
N ARG A 238 9.14 17.32 -7.95
CA ARG A 238 8.91 16.48 -9.13
C ARG A 238 9.92 16.67 -10.25
N MET A 239 10.79 17.69 -10.13
CA MET A 239 11.92 17.85 -11.03
C MET A 239 12.96 16.74 -10.91
N LEU A 240 13.08 16.11 -9.73
CA LEU A 240 14.01 15.00 -9.50
C LEU A 240 13.29 13.66 -9.47
N ALA A 241 12.14 13.59 -8.81
CA ALA A 241 11.41 12.34 -8.62
C ALA A 241 9.90 12.56 -8.73
N GLN A 242 9.19 11.78 -9.55
CA GLN A 242 7.75 11.97 -9.82
C GLN A 242 6.88 11.87 -8.56
N ASN A 243 7.36 11.17 -7.53
CA ASN A 243 6.75 11.10 -6.19
C ASN A 243 7.04 12.31 -5.29
N GLY A 244 7.84 13.28 -5.74
CA GLY A 244 8.19 14.50 -5.03
C GLY A 244 7.00 15.43 -4.82
N TRP A 245 7.04 16.19 -3.73
CA TRP A 245 6.00 17.16 -3.35
C TRP A 245 6.44 18.60 -3.61
N PHE A 246 5.54 19.57 -3.51
CA PHE A 246 5.94 20.99 -3.50
C PHE A 246 6.62 21.30 -2.18
N VAL A 247 7.80 21.91 -2.19
CA VAL A 247 8.60 22.11 -0.98
C VAL A 247 8.67 23.59 -0.65
N VAL A 248 8.15 24.00 0.50
CA VAL A 248 8.47 25.30 1.10
C VAL A 248 9.69 25.10 1.98
N ARG A 249 10.69 25.97 1.84
CA ARG A 249 12.00 25.80 2.48
C ARG A 249 12.63 27.10 2.94
N SER A 250 13.41 27.03 4.02
CA SER A 250 14.31 28.09 4.47
C SER A 250 15.63 27.47 4.93
N ILE A 251 16.75 28.08 4.53
CA ILE A 251 18.10 27.61 4.86
C ILE A 251 18.47 28.01 6.30
N LEU A 252 19.11 27.10 7.03
CA LEU A 252 19.61 27.38 8.37
C LEU A 252 20.86 28.29 8.31
N PRO A 253 21.00 29.29 9.21
CA PRO A 253 22.12 30.21 9.16
C PRO A 253 23.42 29.57 9.69
N ALA A 254 24.52 29.75 8.96
CA ALA A 254 25.86 29.32 9.37
C ALA A 254 26.35 30.01 10.66
N GLY A 255 27.10 29.29 11.48
CA GLY A 255 27.76 29.83 12.69
C GLY A 255 26.83 30.27 13.83
N LYS A 256 25.51 30.00 13.77
CA LYS A 256 24.53 30.40 14.80
C LYS A 256 24.15 29.24 15.72
N THR A 257 23.74 29.57 16.94
CA THR A 257 23.21 28.64 17.96
C THR A 257 21.95 29.23 18.62
N GLY A 258 21.25 28.43 19.41
CA GLY A 258 19.98 28.80 20.03
C GLY A 258 18.83 28.70 19.03
N LYS A 259 17.83 29.58 19.13
CA LYS A 259 16.73 29.65 18.16
C LYS A 259 17.22 30.29 16.87
N VAL A 260 17.40 29.50 15.82
CA VAL A 260 18.05 29.96 14.57
C VAL A 260 17.08 30.26 13.44
N LEU A 261 15.85 29.72 13.50
CA LEU A 261 14.83 29.90 12.48
C LEU A 261 13.44 29.82 13.11
N THR A 262 12.50 30.64 12.63
CA THR A 262 11.10 30.62 13.06
C THR A 262 10.17 30.85 11.88
N TRP A 263 9.15 29.99 11.75
CA TRP A 263 8.00 30.13 10.85
C TRP A 263 6.72 30.26 11.66
N THR A 264 5.79 31.09 11.19
CA THR A 264 4.38 31.05 11.61
C THR A 264 3.58 30.43 10.47
N VAL A 265 2.95 29.28 10.72
CA VAL A 265 2.14 28.54 9.76
C VAL A 265 0.67 28.63 10.20
N GLU A 266 -0.13 29.35 9.43
CA GLU A 266 -1.55 29.60 9.66
C GLU A 266 -2.39 28.84 8.61
N PRO A 267 -2.80 27.60 8.94
CA PRO A 267 -3.81 26.89 8.17
C PRO A 267 -5.18 27.58 8.28
N ASN A 268 -5.89 27.77 7.17
CA ASN A 268 -7.24 28.34 7.21
C ASN A 268 -8.24 27.32 7.75
N ALA A 269 -8.97 27.66 8.81
CA ALA A 269 -10.10 26.89 9.33
C ALA A 269 -11.41 27.54 8.87
N VAL A 270 -12.19 26.84 8.04
CA VAL A 270 -13.49 27.34 7.58
C VAL A 270 -14.49 27.33 8.74
N GLU A 271 -15.07 28.51 9.04
CA GLU A 271 -15.99 28.66 10.17
C GLU A 271 -17.23 27.77 9.99
N GLY A 272 -17.54 26.98 11.03
CA GLY A 272 -18.69 26.07 11.02
C GLY A 272 -18.55 24.89 10.06
N TRP A 273 -17.34 24.59 9.57
CA TRP A 273 -17.14 23.48 8.66
C TRP A 273 -17.50 22.14 9.29
N ILE A 274 -18.30 21.37 8.57
CA ILE A 274 -18.68 19.99 8.92
C ILE A 274 -18.33 19.15 7.70
N ARG A 275 -17.56 18.07 7.92
CA ARG A 275 -17.27 17.12 6.84
C ARG A 275 -18.56 16.52 6.31
N LYS A 276 -18.71 16.46 4.99
CA LYS A 276 -19.82 15.72 4.37
C LYS A 276 -19.81 14.25 4.82
N PRO A 277 -20.98 13.66 5.13
CA PRO A 277 -21.09 12.24 5.43
C PRO A 277 -20.43 11.36 4.35
N ASN A 278 -19.60 10.41 4.77
CA ASN A 278 -19.16 9.33 3.88
C ASN A 278 -20.15 8.17 4.01
N ILE A 279 -20.96 7.96 2.97
CA ILE A 279 -21.98 6.90 2.91
C ILE A 279 -21.33 5.68 2.24
N GLY A 280 -20.87 4.73 3.04
CA GLY A 280 -20.24 3.49 2.56
C GLY A 280 -21.28 2.47 2.10
N PHE A 281 -21.18 2.05 0.85
CA PHE A 281 -21.97 0.97 0.23
C PHE A 281 -21.14 0.28 -0.87
N SER A 282 -21.59 -0.87 -1.35
CA SER A 282 -20.93 -1.62 -2.44
C SER A 282 -21.14 -0.91 -3.78
N GLN A 283 -20.05 -0.45 -4.39
CA GLN A 283 -20.00 0.13 -5.73
C GLN A 283 -20.28 -0.88 -6.84
N VAL A 284 -20.12 -2.17 -6.56
CA VAL A 284 -20.49 -3.26 -7.48
C VAL A 284 -22.01 -3.49 -7.43
N GLY A 285 -22.59 -3.46 -6.22
CA GLY A 285 -24.01 -3.62 -5.98
C GLY A 285 -24.34 -4.80 -5.07
N TYR A 286 -25.59 -5.27 -5.16
CA TYR A 286 -26.12 -6.29 -4.25
C TYR A 286 -26.96 -7.36 -4.96
N LEU A 287 -26.92 -8.60 -4.45
CA LEU A 287 -27.90 -9.62 -4.83
C LEU A 287 -29.29 -9.28 -4.25
N PRO A 288 -30.39 -9.73 -4.88
CA PRO A 288 -31.74 -9.56 -4.34
C PRO A 288 -31.89 -10.04 -2.89
N SER A 289 -31.40 -11.24 -2.56
CA SER A 289 -31.60 -11.88 -1.25
C SER A 289 -30.51 -11.58 -0.23
N GLN A 290 -29.38 -10.97 -0.62
CA GLN A 290 -28.30 -10.73 0.34
C GLN A 290 -28.67 -9.63 1.35
N PRO A 291 -28.14 -9.69 2.58
CA PRO A 291 -28.17 -8.57 3.52
C PRO A 291 -27.54 -7.32 2.90
N LYS A 292 -28.17 -6.16 3.08
CA LYS A 292 -27.74 -4.87 2.52
C LYS A 292 -27.69 -3.83 3.62
N GLU A 293 -26.48 -3.39 3.94
CA GLU A 293 -26.24 -2.36 4.94
C GLU A 293 -25.31 -1.30 4.35
N ALA A 294 -25.64 -0.03 4.61
CA ALA A 294 -24.74 1.09 4.42
C ALA A 294 -24.18 1.53 5.78
N VAL A 295 -22.88 1.82 5.82
CA VAL A 295 -22.20 2.39 6.99
C VAL A 295 -21.92 3.86 6.71
N ILE A 296 -22.51 4.74 7.51
CA ILE A 296 -22.43 6.19 7.31
C ILE A 296 -21.50 6.79 8.37
N GLU A 297 -20.37 7.33 7.93
CA GLU A 297 -19.35 8.00 8.72
C GLU A 297 -19.62 9.51 8.74
N LEU A 298 -19.72 10.08 9.95
CA LEU A 298 -20.13 11.46 10.21
C LEU A 298 -19.02 12.22 10.94
N ASP A 299 -18.88 13.52 10.64
CA ASP A 299 -18.06 14.41 11.46
C ASP A 299 -18.49 14.32 12.93
N LYS A 300 -17.56 14.44 13.86
CA LYS A 300 -17.88 14.42 15.30
C LYS A 300 -18.87 15.51 15.73
N ASN A 301 -18.96 16.60 14.96
CA ASN A 301 -19.88 17.71 15.19
C ASN A 301 -21.16 17.63 14.35
N ASP A 302 -21.31 16.62 13.50
CA ASP A 302 -22.51 16.47 12.66
C ASP A 302 -23.70 15.95 13.46
N LYS A 303 -24.91 16.23 12.97
CA LYS A 303 -26.16 15.78 13.58
C LYS A 303 -26.60 14.48 12.96
N VAL A 304 -26.79 13.46 13.79
CA VAL A 304 -27.38 12.19 13.36
C VAL A 304 -28.81 12.42 12.87
N ILE A 305 -29.03 12.17 11.58
CA ILE A 305 -30.37 12.06 10.98
C ILE A 305 -30.87 10.63 11.24
N PRO A 306 -32.07 10.45 11.83
CA PRO A 306 -32.54 9.14 12.29
C PRO A 306 -33.06 8.21 11.18
N GLN A 307 -33.04 8.66 9.92
CA GLN A 307 -33.59 7.94 8.78
C GLN A 307 -32.76 8.20 7.50
N ALA A 308 -32.75 7.21 6.62
CA ALA A 308 -32.25 7.29 5.25
C ALA A 308 -33.28 6.65 4.30
N SER A 309 -33.18 6.94 3.00
CA SER A 309 -34.03 6.31 2.00
C SER A 309 -33.26 5.74 0.81
N ILE A 310 -33.86 4.73 0.18
CA ILE A 310 -33.43 4.16 -1.09
C ILE A 310 -34.36 4.67 -2.18
N TRP A 311 -33.75 5.16 -3.25
CA TRP A 311 -34.45 5.63 -4.44
C TRP A 311 -34.09 4.75 -5.61
N GLN A 312 -35.08 4.44 -6.43
CA GLN A 312 -34.91 3.70 -7.68
C GLN A 312 -34.90 4.67 -8.87
N VAL A 313 -33.94 4.48 -9.77
CA VAL A 313 -33.94 5.11 -11.09
C VAL A 313 -34.69 4.19 -12.06
N LYS A 314 -35.81 4.68 -12.60
CA LYS A 314 -36.67 3.93 -13.51
C LYS A 314 -36.14 3.97 -14.95
N ALA A 315 -36.68 3.10 -15.80
CA ALA A 315 -36.29 2.98 -17.20
C ALA A 315 -36.51 4.27 -18.03
N ASP A 316 -37.45 5.14 -17.62
CA ASP A 316 -37.71 6.44 -18.24
C ASP A 316 -36.84 7.57 -17.68
N GLY A 317 -35.91 7.25 -16.77
CA GLY A 317 -35.04 8.20 -16.08
C GLY A 317 -35.68 8.91 -14.89
N THR A 318 -36.94 8.62 -14.56
CA THR A 318 -37.58 9.19 -13.36
C THR A 318 -37.09 8.48 -12.09
N GLU A 319 -37.10 9.21 -10.98
CA GLU A 319 -36.64 8.71 -9.68
C GLU A 319 -37.83 8.53 -8.73
N ALA A 320 -37.84 7.45 -7.96
CA ALA A 320 -38.88 7.19 -6.96
C ALA A 320 -38.30 6.66 -5.65
N GLU A 321 -38.74 7.19 -4.51
CA GLU A 321 -38.43 6.62 -3.20
C GLU A 321 -39.14 5.26 -3.07
N VAL A 322 -38.37 4.19 -2.88
CA VAL A 322 -38.90 2.82 -2.78
C VAL A 322 -38.79 2.25 -1.36
N PHE A 323 -37.91 2.81 -0.53
CA PHE A 323 -37.75 2.40 0.86
C PHE A 323 -37.27 3.56 1.71
N LYS A 324 -37.76 3.62 2.96
CA LYS A 324 -37.31 4.58 3.97
C LYS A 324 -37.25 3.88 5.32
N GLY A 325 -36.05 3.83 5.90
CA GLY A 325 -35.79 3.08 7.13
C GLY A 325 -35.11 3.93 8.20
N LYS A 326 -35.01 3.37 9.41
CA LYS A 326 -34.29 4.00 10.53
C LYS A 326 -32.79 3.76 10.40
N THR A 327 -31.99 4.74 10.81
CA THR A 327 -30.56 4.55 11.02
C THR A 327 -30.30 4.12 12.47
N ALA A 328 -29.37 3.19 12.67
CA ALA A 328 -28.94 2.75 13.99
C ALA A 328 -27.56 3.35 14.33
N VAL A 329 -27.41 3.90 15.54
CA VAL A 329 -26.09 4.40 15.99
C VAL A 329 -25.20 3.21 16.31
N TRP A 330 -24.02 3.16 15.69
CA TRP A 330 -22.94 2.24 16.10
C TRP A 330 -22.07 2.91 17.18
N GLY A 331 -21.65 4.16 16.95
CA GLY A 331 -20.89 4.95 17.93
C GLY A 331 -19.62 5.59 17.38
N PRO A 332 -18.76 6.15 18.25
CA PRO A 332 -17.49 6.73 17.85
C PRO A 332 -16.46 5.66 17.48
N TYR A 333 -15.76 5.85 16.37
CA TYR A 333 -14.60 5.05 15.98
C TYR A 333 -13.51 6.00 15.49
N TYR A 334 -12.44 6.11 16.26
CA TYR A 334 -11.39 7.13 16.06
C TYR A 334 -11.98 8.54 15.90
N LYS A 335 -11.71 9.21 14.79
CA LYS A 335 -12.03 10.62 14.55
C LYS A 335 -13.52 10.91 14.29
N TYR A 336 -14.31 9.89 13.94
CA TYR A 336 -15.66 10.05 13.39
C TYR A 336 -16.72 9.25 14.17
N ASN A 337 -17.98 9.64 13.98
CA ASN A 337 -19.14 8.91 14.49
C ASN A 337 -19.74 8.04 13.37
N TYR A 338 -20.23 6.86 13.70
CA TYR A 338 -20.76 5.91 12.73
C TYR A 338 -22.19 5.51 13.04
N ILE A 339 -23.00 5.46 11.99
CA ILE A 339 -24.35 4.92 12.00
C ILE A 339 -24.52 3.90 10.87
N LYS A 340 -25.50 3.01 11.00
CA LYS A 340 -25.82 1.94 10.06
C LYS A 340 -27.22 2.13 9.50
N PHE A 341 -27.39 1.81 8.22
CA PHE A 341 -28.68 1.83 7.53
C PHE A 341 -28.90 0.50 6.80
N ASP A 342 -29.82 -0.31 7.33
CA ASP A 342 -30.24 -1.57 6.73
C ASP A 342 -31.36 -1.32 5.72
N PHE A 343 -31.16 -1.80 4.49
CA PHE A 343 -32.13 -1.73 3.40
C PHE A 343 -32.31 -3.10 2.72
N SER A 344 -32.12 -4.19 3.48
CA SER A 344 -32.24 -5.56 3.00
C SER A 344 -33.63 -5.90 2.43
N GLU A 345 -34.67 -5.16 2.85
CA GLU A 345 -36.04 -5.26 2.32
C GLU A 345 -36.15 -4.88 0.84
N VAL A 346 -35.19 -4.10 0.30
CA VAL A 346 -35.14 -3.79 -1.13
C VAL A 346 -34.50 -4.96 -1.85
N GLN A 347 -35.32 -5.75 -2.56
CA GLN A 347 -34.88 -6.97 -3.25
C GLN A 347 -35.13 -6.94 -4.75
N GLU A 348 -36.01 -6.05 -5.20
CA GLU A 348 -36.33 -5.91 -6.63
C GLU A 348 -35.05 -5.57 -7.43
N PRO A 349 -34.78 -6.27 -8.53
CA PRO A 349 -33.68 -5.89 -9.40
C PRO A 349 -33.87 -4.51 -10.01
N GLY A 350 -32.80 -3.72 -10.09
CA GLY A 350 -32.87 -2.35 -10.61
C GLY A 350 -31.64 -1.50 -10.28
N ILE A 351 -31.75 -0.22 -10.61
CA ILE A 351 -30.72 0.81 -10.37
C ILE A 351 -31.18 1.68 -9.20
N TYR A 352 -30.33 1.83 -8.19
CA TYR A 352 -30.68 2.48 -6.94
C TYR A 352 -29.61 3.47 -6.48
N TYR A 353 -30.00 4.37 -5.58
CA TYR A 353 -29.07 5.19 -4.79
C TYR A 353 -29.61 5.38 -3.36
N ILE A 354 -28.70 5.66 -2.42
CA ILE A 354 -29.01 6.03 -1.04
C ILE A 354 -29.10 7.56 -0.93
N GLN A 355 -30.14 8.04 -0.23
CA GLN A 355 -30.33 9.42 0.19
C GLN A 355 -30.22 9.50 1.72
N TYR A 356 -29.28 10.30 2.22
CA TYR A 356 -29.12 10.59 3.66
C TYR A 356 -29.12 12.10 3.90
N GLY A 357 -30.21 12.63 4.46
CA GLY A 357 -30.39 14.08 4.55
C GLY A 357 -30.36 14.71 3.15
N ASN A 358 -29.40 15.62 2.93
CA ASN A 358 -29.20 16.27 1.64
C ASN A 358 -28.18 15.55 0.75
N GLU A 359 -27.48 14.53 1.26
CA GLU A 359 -26.46 13.82 0.49
C GLU A 359 -27.08 12.68 -0.33
N LYS A 360 -26.87 12.75 -1.63
CA LYS A 360 -27.25 11.73 -2.61
C LYS A 360 -25.99 11.00 -3.07
N THR A 361 -25.99 9.68 -2.96
CA THR A 361 -24.90 8.82 -3.45
C THR A 361 -24.93 8.68 -4.98
N ASN A 362 -23.85 8.15 -5.57
CA ASN A 362 -23.92 7.59 -6.92
C ASN A 362 -24.77 6.30 -6.92
N ASN A 363 -24.95 5.71 -8.10
CA ASN A 363 -25.82 4.54 -8.23
C ASN A 363 -25.10 3.22 -7.88
N PHE A 364 -25.89 2.25 -7.47
CA PHE A 364 -25.55 0.83 -7.43
C PHE A 364 -26.69 0.01 -8.05
N THR A 365 -26.40 -1.24 -8.39
CA THR A 365 -27.42 -2.16 -8.91
C THR A 365 -27.83 -3.18 -7.86
N ILE A 366 -29.09 -3.60 -7.90
CA ILE A 366 -29.53 -4.86 -7.32
C ILE A 366 -29.77 -5.81 -8.50
N SER A 367 -29.04 -6.93 -8.54
CA SER A 367 -29.09 -7.86 -9.67
C SER A 367 -28.69 -9.25 -9.21
N PRO A 368 -29.33 -10.33 -9.72
CA PRO A 368 -28.93 -11.71 -9.40
C PRO A 368 -27.51 -12.06 -9.88
N ASN A 369 -26.94 -11.27 -10.80
CA ASN A 369 -25.67 -11.53 -11.47
C ASN A 369 -24.61 -10.47 -11.15
N VAL A 370 -24.78 -9.74 -10.06
CA VAL A 370 -23.98 -8.53 -9.76
C VAL A 370 -22.49 -8.83 -9.55
N TYR A 371 -22.14 -10.08 -9.23
CA TYR A 371 -20.77 -10.50 -8.93
C TYR A 371 -20.11 -11.34 -10.02
N ASP A 372 -20.77 -11.64 -11.14
CA ASP A 372 -20.30 -12.63 -12.11
C ASP A 372 -18.88 -12.32 -12.62
N HIS A 373 -18.61 -11.04 -12.88
CA HIS A 373 -17.42 -10.53 -13.57
C HIS A 373 -16.34 -9.92 -12.65
N ILE A 374 -16.47 -10.09 -11.33
CA ILE A 374 -15.61 -9.34 -10.38
C ILE A 374 -14.11 -9.68 -10.46
N THR A 375 -13.75 -10.81 -11.06
CA THR A 375 -12.36 -11.27 -11.21
C THR A 375 -11.79 -11.08 -12.60
N ASP A 376 -12.64 -10.80 -13.60
CA ASP A 376 -12.28 -10.93 -15.01
C ASP A 376 -11.15 -9.97 -15.38
N ALA A 377 -11.27 -8.68 -15.02
CA ALA A 377 -10.19 -7.71 -15.27
C ALA A 377 -8.87 -8.08 -14.56
N THR A 378 -8.91 -8.79 -13.43
CA THR A 378 -7.71 -9.24 -12.74
C THR A 378 -7.01 -10.35 -13.53
N THR A 379 -7.77 -11.31 -14.06
CA THR A 379 -7.23 -12.45 -14.82
C THR A 379 -6.84 -12.09 -16.25
N ASP A 380 -7.58 -11.18 -16.89
CA ASP A 380 -7.42 -10.88 -18.31
C ASP A 380 -6.41 -9.76 -18.56
N VAL A 381 -6.19 -8.90 -17.56
CA VAL A 381 -5.39 -7.68 -17.72
C VAL A 381 -4.29 -7.59 -16.66
N TRP A 382 -4.63 -7.54 -15.37
CA TRP A 382 -3.63 -7.26 -14.32
C TRP A 382 -2.54 -8.34 -14.22
N ILE A 383 -2.90 -9.62 -14.06
CA ILE A 383 -1.94 -10.72 -13.95
C ILE A 383 -0.99 -10.80 -15.16
N PRO A 384 -1.48 -10.80 -16.43
CA PRO A 384 -0.59 -10.92 -17.58
C PRO A 384 0.36 -9.73 -17.76
N ILE A 385 -0.01 -8.52 -17.33
CA ILE A 385 0.89 -7.34 -17.34
C ILE A 385 2.05 -7.47 -16.34
N HIS A 386 1.93 -8.35 -15.35
CA HIS A 386 3.01 -8.62 -14.40
C HIS A 386 3.92 -9.77 -14.82
N MET A 387 3.66 -10.44 -15.95
CA MET A 387 4.48 -11.56 -16.42
C MET A 387 5.88 -11.09 -16.83
N ASN A 388 6.87 -11.41 -16.01
CA ASN A 388 8.26 -11.00 -16.21
C ASN A 388 8.93 -11.85 -17.30
N HIS A 389 10.03 -11.37 -17.89
CA HIS A 389 10.78 -12.03 -18.97
C HIS A 389 10.00 -12.27 -20.27
N MET A 390 8.88 -11.57 -20.45
CA MET A 390 8.00 -11.65 -21.62
C MET A 390 7.77 -10.25 -22.16
N THR A 391 7.62 -10.12 -23.48
CA THR A 391 6.95 -8.94 -24.05
C THR A 391 5.45 -9.06 -23.83
N VAL A 392 4.80 -8.01 -23.29
CA VAL A 392 3.36 -8.00 -23.02
C VAL A 392 2.65 -6.93 -23.85
N ASN A 393 1.75 -7.38 -24.74
CA ASN A 393 1.02 -6.56 -25.68
C ASN A 393 -0.48 -6.51 -25.39
N GLU A 394 -1.10 -5.35 -25.62
CA GLU A 394 -2.54 -5.12 -25.57
C GLU A 394 -2.96 -4.23 -26.76
N GLY A 395 -3.38 -4.85 -27.86
CA GLY A 395 -3.80 -4.12 -29.06
C GLY A 395 -2.68 -3.24 -29.63
N TYR A 396 -2.81 -1.92 -29.52
CA TYR A 396 -1.79 -0.94 -29.97
C TYR A 396 -0.80 -0.52 -28.87
N ARG A 397 -0.94 -1.05 -27.65
CA ARG A 397 -0.10 -0.75 -26.50
C ARG A 397 0.83 -1.91 -26.23
N VAL A 398 2.12 -1.62 -26.05
CA VAL A 398 3.04 -2.53 -25.36
C VAL A 398 3.16 -2.05 -23.92
N TRP A 399 2.87 -2.93 -22.97
CA TRP A 399 3.03 -2.63 -21.54
C TRP A 399 4.51 -2.66 -21.16
N HIS A 400 5.23 -3.67 -21.62
CA HIS A 400 6.69 -3.72 -21.61
C HIS A 400 7.22 -4.66 -22.69
N GLY A 401 8.46 -4.44 -23.12
CA GLY A 401 9.24 -5.39 -23.90
C GLY A 401 9.66 -6.60 -23.07
N GLU A 402 10.70 -7.33 -23.49
CA GLU A 402 11.29 -8.42 -22.72
C GLU A 402 12.35 -7.90 -21.73
N PRO A 403 12.03 -7.76 -20.42
CA PRO A 403 12.99 -7.31 -19.41
C PRO A 403 14.00 -8.40 -19.02
N PHE A 404 15.16 -7.96 -18.52
CA PHE A 404 16.17 -8.77 -17.82
C PHE A 404 16.67 -10.01 -18.58
N LYS A 405 16.74 -9.91 -19.92
CA LYS A 405 17.18 -11.02 -20.80
C LYS A 405 18.65 -11.39 -20.59
N GLU A 406 19.46 -10.46 -20.07
CA GLU A 406 20.85 -10.62 -19.66
C GLU A 406 21.01 -11.56 -18.44
N GLY A 407 19.94 -11.77 -17.68
CA GLY A 407 19.93 -12.63 -16.51
C GLY A 407 20.29 -11.92 -15.21
N TYR A 408 20.65 -12.71 -14.21
CA TYR A 408 20.84 -12.22 -12.85
C TYR A 408 22.23 -12.61 -12.34
N LEU A 409 22.94 -11.63 -11.80
CA LEU A 409 24.22 -11.86 -11.15
C LEU A 409 24.02 -12.26 -9.69
N GLN A 410 24.90 -13.10 -9.17
CA GLN A 410 24.95 -13.41 -7.75
C GLN A 410 25.27 -12.14 -6.93
N ALA A 411 24.35 -11.75 -6.04
CA ALA A 411 24.57 -10.60 -5.15
C ALA A 411 25.87 -10.76 -4.35
N PRO A 412 26.67 -9.69 -4.16
CA PRO A 412 27.90 -9.76 -3.38
C PRO A 412 27.65 -10.11 -1.91
N PRO A 413 28.49 -10.91 -1.25
CA PRO A 413 28.41 -11.13 0.19
C PRO A 413 28.49 -9.83 0.99
N HIS A 414 27.93 -9.84 2.21
CA HIS A 414 27.89 -8.69 3.13
C HIS A 414 27.19 -7.45 2.55
N THR A 415 26.17 -7.66 1.73
CA THR A 415 25.39 -6.56 1.14
C THR A 415 24.20 -6.22 2.02
N ASP A 416 24.13 -4.97 2.48
CA ASP A 416 22.92 -4.34 3.03
C ASP A 416 22.30 -3.47 1.92
N HIS A 417 21.21 -3.95 1.33
CA HIS A 417 20.66 -3.37 0.11
C HIS A 417 19.53 -2.38 0.39
N PHE A 418 19.18 -1.55 -0.58
CA PHE A 418 17.90 -0.82 -0.50
C PHE A 418 16.74 -1.82 -0.57
N ASP A 419 15.54 -1.33 -0.24
CA ASP A 419 14.32 -2.14 -0.22
C ASP A 419 14.35 -3.38 0.71
N MET A 420 15.06 -3.28 1.83
CA MET A 420 15.20 -4.36 2.84
C MET A 420 15.82 -5.67 2.34
N HIS A 421 16.36 -5.72 1.12
CA HIS A 421 17.07 -6.89 0.64
C HIS A 421 18.47 -6.99 1.26
N TRP A 422 19.01 -8.20 1.35
CA TRP A 422 20.36 -8.39 1.91
C TRP A 422 21.02 -9.68 1.42
N GLN A 423 22.35 -9.69 1.46
CA GLN A 423 23.15 -10.89 1.25
C GLN A 423 24.07 -11.09 2.46
N GLY A 424 24.02 -12.29 3.04
CA GLY A 424 24.83 -12.71 4.17
C GLY A 424 26.32 -12.80 3.85
N ALA A 425 27.08 -13.36 4.79
CA ALA A 425 28.54 -13.45 4.68
C ALA A 425 29.03 -14.38 3.56
N THR A 426 28.15 -15.23 3.05
CA THR A 426 28.39 -16.17 1.95
C THR A 426 27.32 -16.00 0.88
N THR A 427 27.58 -16.52 -0.31
CA THR A 427 26.56 -16.61 -1.37
C THR A 427 25.59 -17.76 -1.12
N ASP A 428 25.97 -18.75 -0.29
CA ASP A 428 25.27 -20.04 -0.12
C ASP A 428 25.08 -20.83 -1.42
N THR A 429 25.76 -20.43 -2.49
CA THR A 429 25.72 -21.06 -3.81
C THR A 429 27.12 -21.42 -4.28
N ARG A 430 27.20 -22.09 -5.45
CA ARG A 430 28.47 -22.33 -6.14
C ARG A 430 29.00 -21.10 -6.89
N TYR A 431 28.20 -20.05 -7.04
CA TYR A 431 28.55 -18.87 -7.82
C TYR A 431 29.27 -17.85 -6.95
N LYS A 432 30.24 -17.17 -7.56
CA LYS A 432 30.97 -16.05 -6.94
C LYS A 432 30.14 -14.77 -7.05
N ALA A 433 30.48 -13.77 -6.23
CA ALA A 433 29.93 -12.44 -6.37
C ALA A 433 30.04 -11.94 -7.81
N LEU A 434 28.95 -11.37 -8.34
CA LEU A 434 28.83 -10.85 -9.69
C LEU A 434 29.01 -11.89 -10.81
N GLU A 435 28.95 -13.18 -10.49
CA GLU A 435 28.88 -14.24 -11.50
C GLU A 435 27.43 -14.44 -11.95
N LEU A 436 27.23 -14.58 -13.26
CA LEU A 436 25.91 -14.87 -13.84
C LEU A 436 25.38 -16.22 -13.33
N ILE A 437 24.17 -16.21 -12.78
CA ILE A 437 23.45 -17.44 -12.44
C ILE A 437 22.62 -17.86 -13.67
N PRO A 438 22.91 -19.01 -14.29
CA PRO A 438 22.26 -19.42 -15.51
C PRO A 438 20.77 -19.70 -15.30
N GLY A 439 19.95 -19.29 -16.29
CA GLY A 439 18.57 -19.74 -16.45
C GLY A 439 17.54 -19.09 -15.52
N LEU A 440 17.86 -18.01 -14.82
CA LEU A 440 16.91 -17.27 -13.98
C LEU A 440 16.01 -16.29 -14.76
N ASN A 441 16.37 -15.95 -16.00
CA ASN A 441 15.62 -15.07 -16.89
C ASN A 441 14.45 -15.77 -17.60
N VAL A 442 13.58 -16.43 -16.84
CA VAL A 442 12.39 -17.14 -17.33
C VAL A 442 11.27 -17.06 -16.30
N GLY A 443 10.03 -16.92 -16.75
CA GLY A 443 8.85 -16.97 -15.89
C GLY A 443 8.80 -15.89 -14.80
N GLY A 444 7.90 -16.08 -13.84
CA GLY A 444 7.79 -15.25 -12.65
C GLY A 444 7.09 -13.91 -12.88
N TYR A 445 6.75 -13.24 -11.79
CA TYR A 445 5.93 -12.03 -11.82
C TYR A 445 6.62 -10.88 -11.11
N PHE A 446 6.48 -9.67 -11.68
CA PHE A 446 6.77 -8.44 -10.95
C PHE A 446 5.95 -8.40 -9.66
N ASP A 447 6.58 -8.16 -8.51
CA ASP A 447 5.88 -8.25 -7.23
C ASP A 447 4.78 -7.21 -7.08
N ALA A 448 5.11 -5.96 -7.39
CA ALA A 448 4.20 -4.86 -7.13
C ALA A 448 4.33 -3.75 -8.19
N GLY A 449 4.42 -2.49 -7.77
CA GLY A 449 4.63 -1.38 -8.70
C GLY A 449 6.10 -1.20 -9.12
N ASP A 450 7.02 -1.91 -8.48
CA ASP A 450 8.39 -2.08 -8.93
C ASP A 450 8.50 -3.32 -9.85
N PHE A 451 9.73 -3.69 -10.21
CA PHE A 451 9.99 -4.72 -11.23
C PHE A 451 10.84 -5.89 -10.72
N ASP A 452 10.94 -6.06 -9.40
CA ASP A 452 11.64 -7.19 -8.81
C ASP A 452 10.81 -8.49 -8.85
N ILE A 453 11.45 -9.61 -8.48
CA ILE A 453 10.76 -10.85 -8.14
C ILE A 453 11.01 -11.12 -6.66
N GLU A 454 10.08 -10.66 -5.82
CA GLU A 454 9.99 -11.14 -4.44
C GLU A 454 9.60 -12.63 -4.41
N THR A 455 10.57 -13.49 -4.10
CA THR A 455 10.39 -14.96 -4.19
C THR A 455 9.30 -15.45 -3.26
N GLY A 456 9.19 -14.83 -2.07
CA GLY A 456 8.13 -15.14 -1.12
C GLY A 456 6.73 -14.84 -1.64
N ALA A 457 6.57 -13.77 -2.42
CA ALA A 457 5.29 -13.41 -3.01
C ALA A 457 4.96 -14.25 -4.24
N ASN A 458 5.94 -14.50 -5.12
CA ASN A 458 5.79 -15.38 -6.28
C ASN A 458 5.41 -16.82 -5.88
N ILE A 459 5.94 -17.34 -4.77
CA ILE A 459 5.47 -18.62 -4.19
C ILE A 459 3.97 -18.56 -3.86
N ASN A 460 3.49 -17.45 -3.27
CA ASN A 460 2.08 -17.29 -2.96
C ASN A 460 1.22 -17.17 -4.22
N VAL A 461 1.69 -16.47 -5.27
CA VAL A 461 1.01 -16.37 -6.56
C VAL A 461 0.70 -17.76 -7.11
N VAL A 462 1.72 -18.62 -7.24
CA VAL A 462 1.53 -19.97 -7.75
C VAL A 462 0.60 -20.78 -6.85
N GLN A 463 0.76 -20.71 -5.52
CA GLN A 463 -0.16 -21.40 -4.60
C GLN A 463 -1.61 -20.92 -4.77
N ASN A 464 -1.81 -19.63 -4.94
CA ASN A 464 -3.13 -19.04 -5.11
C ASN A 464 -3.81 -19.47 -6.41
N LEU A 465 -3.05 -19.49 -7.50
CA LEU A 465 -3.53 -19.95 -8.81
C LEU A 465 -3.81 -21.45 -8.80
N VAL A 466 -2.94 -22.27 -8.19
CA VAL A 466 -3.17 -23.72 -8.03
C VAL A 466 -4.44 -23.99 -7.23
N ARG A 467 -4.65 -23.29 -6.11
CA ARG A 467 -5.91 -23.39 -5.36
C ARG A 467 -7.11 -23.04 -6.24
N THR A 468 -7.04 -21.93 -6.97
CA THR A 468 -8.11 -21.49 -7.88
C THR A 468 -8.42 -22.58 -8.91
N TRP A 469 -7.39 -23.17 -9.51
CA TRP A 469 -7.49 -24.24 -10.49
C TRP A 469 -8.09 -25.53 -9.92
N GLU A 470 -7.58 -26.02 -8.79
CA GLU A 470 -8.03 -27.29 -8.19
C GLU A 470 -9.46 -27.20 -7.63
N LEU A 471 -9.86 -26.02 -7.13
CA LEU A 471 -11.16 -25.86 -6.46
C LEU A 471 -12.28 -25.45 -7.41
N PHE A 472 -11.99 -24.59 -8.38
CA PHE A 472 -13.02 -23.99 -9.24
C PHE A 472 -12.82 -24.30 -10.73
N LYS A 473 -11.59 -24.67 -11.12
CA LYS A 473 -11.20 -25.02 -12.49
C LYS A 473 -11.78 -24.05 -13.55
N PRO A 474 -11.53 -22.74 -13.43
CA PRO A 474 -12.07 -21.77 -14.36
C PRO A 474 -11.60 -22.06 -15.79
N LEU A 475 -12.52 -21.93 -16.75
CA LEU A 475 -12.28 -22.17 -18.17
C LEU A 475 -12.13 -20.86 -18.97
N ARG A 476 -11.95 -19.74 -18.27
CA ARG A 476 -11.69 -18.44 -18.90
C ARG A 476 -10.36 -18.50 -19.66
N ASP A 477 -10.39 -18.00 -20.88
CA ASP A 477 -9.30 -18.01 -21.87
C ASP A 477 -9.47 -16.71 -22.65
N GLU A 478 -8.73 -15.68 -22.25
CA GLU A 478 -8.73 -14.36 -22.89
C GLU A 478 -7.31 -13.88 -23.17
N THR A 479 -6.28 -14.68 -22.87
CA THR A 479 -4.88 -14.28 -22.98
C THR A 479 -4.06 -15.33 -23.73
N PHE A 480 -3.36 -14.90 -24.77
CA PHE A 480 -2.41 -15.77 -25.48
C PHE A 480 -1.07 -15.70 -24.74
N VAL A 481 -0.56 -16.84 -24.28
CA VAL A 481 0.74 -16.93 -23.61
C VAL A 481 1.66 -17.86 -24.39
N SER A 482 2.87 -17.39 -24.72
CA SER A 482 3.88 -18.22 -25.37
C SER A 482 5.24 -18.10 -24.68
N GLU A 483 5.51 -19.02 -23.76
CA GLU A 483 6.83 -19.15 -23.08
C GLU A 483 7.98 -19.29 -24.09
N GLN A 484 7.76 -20.02 -25.20
CA GLN A 484 8.75 -20.20 -26.24
C GLN A 484 9.10 -18.90 -26.97
N GLN A 485 8.09 -18.06 -27.25
CA GLN A 485 8.28 -16.80 -27.96
C GLN A 485 8.54 -15.62 -27.01
N ARG A 486 8.46 -15.85 -25.70
CA ARG A 486 8.50 -14.82 -24.66
C ARG A 486 7.50 -13.71 -24.92
N TYR A 487 6.26 -14.09 -25.23
CA TYR A 487 5.23 -13.15 -25.69
C TYR A 487 3.89 -13.43 -25.04
N VAL A 488 3.21 -12.35 -24.64
CA VAL A 488 1.84 -12.34 -24.12
C VAL A 488 1.01 -11.35 -24.93
N ASP A 489 -0.18 -11.78 -25.36
CA ASP A 489 -1.15 -10.94 -26.09
C ASP A 489 -2.48 -10.95 -25.32
N LEU A 490 -2.82 -9.83 -24.70
CA LEU A 490 -4.08 -9.67 -23.99
C LEU A 490 -5.26 -9.64 -24.98
N HIS A 491 -6.44 -10.08 -24.52
CA HIS A 491 -7.69 -10.15 -25.29
C HIS A 491 -7.62 -11.08 -26.51
N ARG A 492 -6.76 -12.10 -26.44
CA ARG A 492 -6.54 -13.07 -27.50
C ARG A 492 -6.60 -14.50 -26.95
N PRO A 493 -7.74 -15.19 -27.07
CA PRO A 493 -7.82 -16.58 -26.62
C PRO A 493 -6.92 -17.52 -27.44
N ASP A 494 -6.43 -18.57 -26.80
CA ASP A 494 -5.57 -19.60 -27.42
C ASP A 494 -6.07 -21.04 -27.22
N SER A 495 -7.28 -21.19 -26.68
CA SER A 495 -7.94 -22.45 -26.30
C SER A 495 -7.35 -23.15 -25.08
N ILE A 496 -6.49 -22.48 -24.30
CA ILE A 496 -5.94 -22.97 -23.04
C ILE A 496 -6.43 -22.05 -21.92
N PRO A 497 -7.06 -22.58 -20.85
CA PRO A 497 -7.50 -21.74 -19.75
C PRO A 497 -6.35 -20.92 -19.14
N ASP A 498 -6.55 -19.61 -18.96
CA ASP A 498 -5.50 -18.66 -18.57
C ASP A 498 -4.79 -19.09 -17.28
N ILE A 499 -5.56 -19.56 -16.28
CA ILE A 499 -5.02 -19.93 -14.96
C ILE A 499 -3.97 -21.04 -15.04
N ILE A 500 -4.11 -22.03 -15.93
CA ILE A 500 -3.08 -23.09 -16.01
C ILE A 500 -1.79 -22.58 -16.67
N GLN A 501 -1.90 -21.64 -17.62
CA GLN A 501 -0.76 -20.95 -18.23
C GLN A 501 -0.02 -20.09 -17.21
N TYR A 502 -0.77 -19.38 -16.35
CA TYR A 502 -0.19 -18.57 -15.26
C TYR A 502 0.51 -19.44 -14.19
N ILE A 503 -0.02 -20.63 -13.89
CA ILE A 503 0.68 -21.58 -13.02
C ILE A 503 2.01 -22.00 -13.64
N GLU A 504 2.04 -22.36 -14.93
CA GLU A 504 3.28 -22.69 -15.64
C GLU A 504 4.30 -21.56 -15.56
N HIS A 505 3.90 -20.34 -15.93
CA HIS A 505 4.77 -19.17 -15.94
C HIS A 505 5.44 -18.90 -14.59
N GLY A 506 4.67 -18.90 -13.49
CA GLY A 506 5.22 -18.70 -12.15
C GLY A 506 6.14 -19.84 -11.70
N VAL A 507 5.80 -21.08 -12.06
CA VAL A 507 6.60 -22.26 -11.70
C VAL A 507 7.96 -22.26 -12.41
N LEU A 508 8.05 -21.79 -13.65
CA LEU A 508 9.31 -21.77 -14.42
C LEU A 508 10.42 -21.02 -13.68
N ASN A 509 10.15 -19.82 -13.16
CA ASN A 509 11.15 -19.05 -12.41
C ASN A 509 11.54 -19.74 -11.09
N LEU A 510 10.53 -20.13 -10.30
CA LEU A 510 10.77 -20.71 -8.97
C LEU A 510 11.51 -22.04 -9.08
N LEU A 511 11.21 -22.85 -10.09
CA LEU A 511 11.92 -24.09 -10.37
C LEU A 511 13.36 -23.83 -10.82
N ALA A 512 13.57 -22.84 -11.69
CA ALA A 512 14.92 -22.43 -12.10
C ALA A 512 15.76 -21.98 -10.90
N GLN A 513 15.20 -21.23 -9.95
CA GLN A 513 15.87 -20.93 -8.69
C GLN A 513 16.27 -22.22 -7.95
N ALA A 514 15.30 -23.09 -7.65
CA ALA A 514 15.55 -24.32 -6.89
C ALA A 514 16.64 -25.20 -7.53
N GLU A 515 16.69 -25.28 -8.87
CA GLU A 515 17.64 -26.13 -9.60
C GLU A 515 19.01 -25.47 -9.82
N ASN A 516 19.04 -24.18 -10.15
CA ASN A 516 20.28 -23.50 -10.54
C ASN A 516 21.01 -22.88 -9.34
N ILE A 517 20.26 -22.35 -8.36
CA ILE A 517 20.78 -21.83 -7.08
C ILE A 517 20.99 -23.00 -6.10
N GLY A 518 20.04 -23.94 -6.08
CA GLY A 518 20.04 -25.12 -5.20
C GLY A 518 18.97 -25.05 -4.10
N HIS A 519 18.48 -23.84 -3.80
CA HIS A 519 17.44 -23.48 -2.83
C HIS A 519 16.78 -22.17 -3.29
N MET A 520 15.78 -21.69 -2.54
CA MET A 520 15.07 -20.46 -2.92
C MET A 520 15.89 -19.20 -2.62
N SER A 521 15.91 -18.25 -3.55
CA SER A 521 16.43 -16.91 -3.28
C SER A 521 15.50 -16.13 -2.33
N GLN A 522 15.99 -15.02 -1.78
CA GLN A 522 15.15 -14.02 -1.13
C GLN A 522 14.34 -13.26 -2.19
N THR A 523 15.05 -12.69 -3.17
CA THR A 523 14.50 -11.83 -4.22
C THR A 523 15.47 -11.77 -5.40
N LEU A 524 14.94 -11.45 -6.57
CA LEU A 524 15.70 -11.09 -7.76
C LEU A 524 15.40 -9.63 -8.09
N SER A 525 16.34 -8.72 -7.83
CA SER A 525 16.04 -7.28 -7.76
C SER A 525 17.15 -6.42 -8.38
N ASN A 526 16.87 -5.12 -8.51
CA ASN A 526 17.77 -4.14 -9.11
C ASN A 526 19.10 -4.07 -8.34
N SER A 527 20.22 -3.92 -9.04
CA SER A 527 21.52 -3.69 -8.41
C SER A 527 21.81 -2.20 -8.17
N VAL A 528 21.12 -1.33 -8.91
CA VAL A 528 21.29 0.13 -8.91
C VAL A 528 20.00 0.79 -8.43
N LEU A 529 20.12 1.68 -7.43
CA LEU A 529 18.96 2.35 -6.83
C LEU A 529 18.23 3.28 -7.82
N ASP A 530 18.96 3.92 -8.73
CA ASP A 530 18.34 4.76 -9.77
C ASP A 530 17.42 3.97 -10.72
N ASN A 531 17.69 2.68 -10.91
CA ASN A 531 16.85 1.80 -11.73
C ASN A 531 15.60 1.34 -10.97
N TYR A 532 15.68 1.26 -9.63
CA TYR A 532 14.60 0.74 -8.79
C TYR A 532 13.33 1.61 -8.82
N HIS A 533 13.49 2.93 -8.91
CA HIS A 533 12.37 3.88 -8.99
C HIS A 533 11.87 4.16 -10.42
N HIS A 534 12.28 3.34 -11.41
CA HIS A 534 11.89 3.44 -12.82
C HIS A 534 10.37 3.44 -13.03
N LEU A 535 9.95 4.12 -14.10
CA LEU A 535 8.56 4.27 -14.52
C LEU A 535 8.47 4.08 -16.03
N GLY A 536 7.64 3.14 -16.48
CA GLY A 536 7.42 2.85 -17.90
C GLY A 536 7.81 1.43 -18.28
N ASP A 537 8.40 1.27 -19.46
CA ASP A 537 8.77 -0.04 -20.02
C ASP A 537 9.88 -0.70 -19.19
N ALA A 538 9.57 -1.82 -18.55
CA ALA A 538 10.51 -2.60 -17.75
C ALA A 538 11.74 -3.05 -18.55
N ALA A 539 11.59 -3.28 -19.86
CA ALA A 539 12.69 -3.70 -20.73
C ALA A 539 13.75 -2.61 -20.97
N SER A 540 13.50 -1.39 -20.50
CA SER A 540 14.43 -0.26 -20.59
C SER A 540 15.16 0.06 -19.29
N ILE A 541 14.92 -0.71 -18.22
CA ILE A 541 15.58 -0.55 -16.92
C ILE A 541 17.08 -0.80 -17.02
N THR A 542 17.46 -1.84 -17.76
CA THR A 542 18.85 -2.20 -18.04
C THR A 542 19.15 -1.99 -19.53
N ASP A 543 20.42 -1.98 -19.92
CA ASP A 543 20.80 -1.94 -21.33
C ASP A 543 20.59 -3.28 -22.07
N GLY A 544 20.17 -4.33 -21.34
CA GLY A 544 19.86 -5.65 -21.86
C GLY A 544 21.10 -6.47 -22.27
N LEU A 545 22.29 -6.05 -21.85
CA LEU A 545 23.57 -6.68 -22.13
C LEU A 545 24.21 -7.14 -20.82
N HIS A 546 25.00 -8.21 -20.88
CA HIS A 546 25.67 -8.70 -19.67
C HIS A 546 26.79 -7.75 -19.22
N TYR A 547 26.84 -7.43 -17.93
CA TYR A 547 27.92 -6.62 -17.39
C TYR A 547 29.30 -7.32 -17.50
N ASP A 548 30.24 -6.66 -18.16
CA ASP A 548 31.65 -7.03 -18.23
C ASP A 548 32.54 -5.95 -17.57
N PRO A 549 33.08 -6.21 -16.36
CA PRO A 549 33.93 -5.24 -15.66
C PRO A 549 35.26 -4.94 -16.36
N ARG A 550 35.59 -5.62 -17.46
CA ARG A 550 36.78 -5.35 -18.28
C ARG A 550 36.56 -4.23 -19.30
N LEU A 551 35.31 -3.90 -19.60
CA LEU A 551 34.94 -2.79 -20.50
C LEU A 551 34.90 -1.47 -19.72
N ALA A 552 35.12 -0.36 -20.41
CA ALA A 552 34.92 0.96 -19.81
C ALA A 552 33.42 1.20 -19.54
N PRO A 553 33.07 2.09 -18.58
CA PRO A 553 31.67 2.45 -18.35
C PRO A 553 30.98 2.87 -19.65
N TYR A 554 29.79 2.32 -19.90
CA TYR A 554 28.97 2.52 -21.11
C TYR A 554 29.56 1.98 -22.43
N GLU A 555 30.74 1.34 -22.42
CA GLU A 555 31.29 0.67 -23.59
C GLU A 555 30.53 -0.63 -23.85
N LYS A 556 30.23 -0.91 -25.12
CA LYS A 556 29.64 -2.18 -25.56
C LYS A 556 30.70 -3.06 -26.17
N SER A 557 30.66 -4.36 -25.92
CA SER A 557 31.55 -5.32 -26.56
C SER A 557 31.37 -5.35 -28.08
N ALA A 558 32.42 -5.76 -28.80
CA ALA A 558 32.40 -5.81 -30.26
C ALA A 558 31.34 -6.78 -30.85
N ASP A 559 30.95 -7.81 -30.09
CA ASP A 559 29.89 -8.75 -30.45
C ASP A 559 28.49 -8.28 -30.01
N GLY A 560 28.40 -7.18 -29.26
CA GLY A 560 27.15 -6.59 -28.81
C GLY A 560 26.41 -7.39 -27.74
N ASN A 561 27.07 -8.32 -27.03
CA ASN A 561 26.45 -9.17 -26.01
C ASN A 561 26.71 -8.72 -24.56
N SER A 562 27.65 -7.79 -24.36
CA SER A 562 28.04 -7.30 -23.03
C SER A 562 28.32 -5.80 -23.05
N SER A 563 28.25 -5.18 -21.87
CA SER A 563 28.59 -3.77 -21.68
C SER A 563 29.38 -3.54 -20.40
N GLY A 564 30.07 -2.41 -20.31
CA GLY A 564 30.69 -1.96 -19.06
C GLY A 564 29.71 -1.26 -18.12
N THR A 565 28.40 -1.33 -18.38
CA THR A 565 27.35 -0.77 -17.51
C THR A 565 27.01 -1.80 -16.42
N PRO A 566 27.19 -1.51 -15.12
CA PRO A 566 26.92 -2.45 -14.04
C PRO A 566 25.45 -2.38 -13.60
N ASP A 567 24.51 -2.56 -14.54
CA ASP A 567 23.06 -2.45 -14.30
C ASP A 567 22.32 -3.80 -14.28
N ASP A 568 22.99 -4.93 -14.58
CA ASP A 568 22.43 -6.28 -14.43
C ASP A 568 21.75 -6.46 -13.06
N MET A 569 20.58 -7.10 -13.07
CA MET A 569 19.83 -7.45 -11.86
C MET A 569 20.63 -8.42 -10.97
N TRP A 570 20.38 -8.41 -9.67
CA TRP A 570 21.01 -9.30 -8.69
C TRP A 570 20.05 -10.33 -8.13
N ALA A 571 20.55 -11.54 -7.91
CA ALA A 571 19.92 -12.59 -7.13
C ALA A 571 20.47 -12.61 -5.70
N PHE A 572 19.60 -12.40 -4.71
CA PHE A 572 19.94 -12.45 -3.29
C PHE A 572 19.69 -13.87 -2.75
N THR A 573 20.76 -14.63 -2.55
CA THR A 573 20.69 -16.10 -2.43
C THR A 573 20.97 -16.62 -1.02
N SER A 574 21.01 -15.77 -0.01
CA SER A 574 21.18 -16.23 1.38
C SER A 574 20.08 -17.21 1.77
N ARG A 575 20.45 -18.44 2.15
CA ARG A 575 19.49 -19.54 2.28
C ARG A 575 18.59 -19.37 3.49
N ASN A 576 17.28 -19.42 3.28
CA ASN A 576 16.28 -19.42 4.34
C ASN A 576 15.45 -20.72 4.29
N PRO A 577 15.63 -21.66 5.26
CA PRO A 577 14.91 -22.93 5.23
C PRO A 577 13.38 -22.78 5.34
N ARG A 578 12.87 -21.66 5.88
CA ARG A 578 11.43 -21.38 5.90
C ARG A 578 10.90 -21.04 4.50
N MET A 579 11.72 -20.39 3.67
CA MET A 579 11.37 -20.14 2.28
C MET A 579 11.33 -21.46 1.49
N ASP A 580 12.31 -22.34 1.74
CA ASP A 580 12.34 -23.68 1.15
C ASP A 580 11.11 -24.51 1.52
N PHE A 581 10.61 -24.44 2.76
CA PHE A 581 9.34 -25.10 3.13
C PHE A 581 8.14 -24.54 2.36
N ARG A 582 8.04 -23.22 2.20
CA ARG A 582 6.95 -22.59 1.44
C ARG A 582 7.00 -23.01 -0.03
N ALA A 583 8.19 -23.02 -0.62
CA ALA A 583 8.39 -23.51 -1.99
C ALA A 583 8.08 -25.01 -2.11
N ALA A 584 8.46 -25.84 -1.13
CA ALA A 584 8.12 -27.25 -1.13
C ALA A 584 6.60 -27.48 -1.08
N THR A 585 5.86 -26.71 -0.27
CA THR A 585 4.38 -26.72 -0.27
C THR A 585 3.84 -26.39 -1.65
N MET A 586 4.33 -25.30 -2.25
CA MET A 586 3.89 -24.83 -3.57
C MET A 586 4.18 -25.86 -4.66
N PHE A 587 5.40 -26.39 -4.74
CA PHE A 587 5.80 -27.34 -5.77
C PHE A 587 5.02 -28.67 -5.68
N ALA A 588 4.68 -29.13 -4.48
CA ALA A 588 3.82 -30.30 -4.34
C ALA A 588 2.44 -30.06 -4.94
N ALA A 589 1.84 -28.89 -4.68
CA ALA A 589 0.55 -28.50 -5.21
C ALA A 589 0.60 -28.28 -6.74
N ALA A 590 1.58 -27.51 -7.21
CA ALA A 590 1.79 -27.20 -8.63
C ALA A 590 2.00 -28.46 -9.47
N SER A 591 2.73 -29.46 -8.95
CA SER A 591 2.90 -30.74 -9.63
C SER A 591 1.57 -31.39 -10.00
N ARG A 592 0.57 -31.36 -9.11
CA ARG A 592 -0.76 -31.93 -9.41
C ARG A 592 -1.50 -31.12 -10.46
N ALA A 593 -1.47 -29.79 -10.33
CA ALA A 593 -2.15 -28.89 -11.28
C ALA A 593 -1.61 -29.02 -12.70
N LEU A 594 -0.28 -29.13 -12.85
CA LEU A 594 0.42 -29.22 -14.13
C LEU A 594 0.35 -30.60 -14.80
N LYS A 595 -0.03 -31.64 -14.07
CA LYS A 595 -0.10 -33.00 -14.61
C LYS A 595 -1.13 -33.09 -15.75
N GLY A 596 -0.71 -33.63 -16.89
CA GLY A 596 -1.49 -33.70 -18.13
C GLY A 596 -1.51 -32.41 -18.95
N TYR A 597 -0.92 -31.32 -18.45
CA TYR A 597 -0.68 -30.08 -19.19
C TYR A 597 0.81 -29.96 -19.56
N ASN A 598 1.68 -29.99 -18.55
CA ASN A 598 3.14 -30.06 -18.70
C ASN A 598 3.72 -31.10 -17.73
N ASP A 599 3.84 -32.35 -18.21
CA ASP A 599 4.27 -33.49 -17.40
C ASP A 599 5.74 -33.40 -16.95
N ASP A 600 6.64 -32.83 -17.77
CA ASP A 600 8.05 -32.61 -17.38
C ASP A 600 8.14 -31.65 -16.19
N LEU A 601 7.44 -30.52 -16.27
CA LEU A 601 7.40 -29.51 -15.22
C LEU A 601 6.73 -30.07 -13.95
N SER A 602 5.67 -30.87 -14.11
CA SER A 602 5.01 -31.58 -13.02
C SER A 602 5.95 -32.53 -12.27
N GLU A 603 6.75 -33.33 -12.98
CA GLU A 603 7.68 -34.29 -12.37
C GLU A 603 8.85 -33.58 -11.66
N ARG A 604 9.41 -32.55 -12.29
CA ARG A 604 10.54 -31.79 -11.72
C ARG A 604 10.13 -31.02 -10.47
N THR A 605 8.96 -30.38 -10.47
CA THR A 605 8.44 -29.70 -9.27
C THR A 605 8.23 -30.67 -8.11
N LEU A 606 7.63 -31.85 -8.33
CA LEU A 606 7.47 -32.85 -7.27
C LEU A 606 8.80 -33.31 -6.69
N LYS A 607 9.80 -33.51 -7.56
CA LYS A 607 11.17 -33.84 -7.15
C LYS A 607 11.77 -32.74 -6.27
N GLN A 608 11.64 -31.48 -6.65
CA GLN A 608 12.14 -30.36 -5.85
C GLN A 608 11.40 -30.21 -4.52
N SER A 609 10.07 -30.43 -4.50
CA SER A 609 9.29 -30.40 -3.26
C SER A 609 9.83 -31.37 -2.21
N LYS A 610 10.02 -32.64 -2.59
CA LYS A 610 10.57 -33.67 -1.68
C LYS A 610 11.97 -33.32 -1.20
N ARG A 611 12.82 -32.80 -2.09
CA ARG A 611 14.20 -32.39 -1.77
C ARG A 611 14.23 -31.23 -0.78
N LEU A 612 13.52 -30.14 -1.09
CA LEU A 612 13.51 -28.93 -0.27
C LEU A 612 12.88 -29.20 1.11
N LEU A 613 11.80 -29.99 1.20
CA LEU A 613 11.26 -30.42 2.50
C LEU A 613 12.34 -31.10 3.35
N LYS A 614 13.04 -32.07 2.76
CA LYS A 614 14.07 -32.83 3.47
C LYS A 614 15.22 -31.92 3.94
N GLU A 615 15.83 -31.18 3.03
CA GLU A 615 16.98 -30.32 3.34
C GLU A 615 16.61 -29.21 4.34
N ALA A 616 15.45 -28.57 4.20
CA ALA A 616 14.99 -27.56 5.14
C ALA A 616 14.71 -28.14 6.53
N THR A 617 14.19 -29.37 6.61
CA THR A 617 14.00 -30.08 7.89
C THR A 617 15.33 -30.35 8.58
N GLU A 618 16.34 -30.80 7.83
CA GLU A 618 17.69 -31.03 8.34
C GLU A 618 18.30 -29.72 8.87
N LEU A 619 18.26 -28.63 8.09
CA LEU A 619 18.75 -27.31 8.50
C LEU A 619 18.03 -26.76 9.74
N MET A 620 16.71 -26.89 9.82
CA MET A 620 15.94 -26.44 10.98
C MET A 620 16.23 -27.28 12.24
N SER A 621 16.58 -28.55 12.08
CA SER A 621 16.97 -29.43 13.18
C SER A 621 18.35 -29.09 13.75
N GLU A 622 19.21 -28.48 12.94
CA GLU A 622 20.54 -27.99 13.33
C GLU A 622 20.50 -26.55 13.88
N GLY A 623 19.41 -25.82 13.60
CA GLY A 623 19.18 -24.44 14.04
C GLY A 623 19.04 -24.23 15.55
N SER A 624 18.94 -22.96 15.95
CA SER A 624 18.88 -22.56 17.36
C SER A 624 17.60 -23.06 18.06
N GLN A 625 17.58 -23.09 19.40
CA GLN A 625 16.35 -23.42 20.14
C GLN A 625 15.19 -22.47 19.83
N LYS A 626 15.47 -21.23 19.42
CA LYS A 626 14.47 -20.25 18.98
C LYS A 626 13.84 -20.67 17.65
N ASP A 627 14.66 -21.14 16.71
CA ASP A 627 14.19 -21.63 15.40
C ASP A 627 13.33 -22.88 15.55
N LYS A 628 13.71 -23.77 16.47
CA LYS A 628 12.95 -24.98 16.82
C LYS A 628 11.59 -24.66 17.47
N ARG A 629 11.52 -23.67 18.36
CA ARG A 629 10.26 -23.24 19.02
C ARG A 629 9.32 -22.47 18.08
N GLN A 630 9.85 -21.77 17.08
CA GLN A 630 9.05 -21.06 16.09
C GLN A 630 8.50 -21.98 14.97
N ASN A 631 8.95 -23.25 14.91
CA ASN A 631 8.58 -24.23 13.90
C ASN A 631 7.43 -25.17 14.30
N VAL A 632 6.63 -24.84 15.32
CA VAL A 632 5.48 -25.68 15.72
C VAL A 632 4.49 -25.76 14.55
N GLY A 633 4.45 -26.92 13.87
CA GLY A 633 3.66 -27.15 12.66
C GLY A 633 4.25 -26.60 11.34
N GLY A 634 5.51 -26.16 11.32
CA GLY A 634 6.07 -25.35 10.21
C GLY A 634 6.22 -26.06 8.85
N ASP A 635 6.15 -27.39 8.81
CA ASP A 635 6.13 -28.19 7.59
C ASP A 635 4.76 -28.85 7.32
N MET A 636 3.73 -28.57 8.14
CA MET A 636 2.45 -29.28 8.05
C MET A 636 1.74 -29.02 6.70
N ALA A 637 1.78 -27.78 6.20
CA ALA A 637 1.22 -27.46 4.88
C ALA A 637 1.95 -28.22 3.77
N THR A 638 3.28 -28.32 3.85
CA THR A 638 4.09 -29.10 2.90
C THR A 638 3.72 -30.58 2.95
N ASN A 639 3.61 -31.15 4.14
CA ASN A 639 3.21 -32.54 4.33
C ASN A 639 1.80 -32.81 3.81
N LEU A 640 0.83 -31.92 4.04
CA LEU A 640 -0.52 -32.04 3.46
C LEU A 640 -0.46 -32.08 1.94
N GLN A 641 0.25 -31.14 1.31
CA GLN A 641 0.33 -31.06 -0.14
C GLN A 641 1.09 -32.26 -0.73
N LEU A 642 2.17 -32.72 -0.10
CA LEU A 642 2.87 -33.93 -0.54
C LEU A 642 2.03 -35.19 -0.37
N TYR A 643 1.25 -35.31 0.71
CA TYR A 643 0.29 -36.40 0.85
C TYR A 643 -0.74 -36.37 -0.28
N ALA A 644 -1.35 -35.21 -0.55
CA ALA A 644 -2.29 -35.04 -1.65
C ALA A 644 -1.68 -35.40 -3.03
N SER A 645 -0.38 -35.15 -3.24
CA SER A 645 0.31 -35.46 -4.50
C SER A 645 0.83 -36.89 -4.63
N THR A 646 1.09 -37.58 -3.53
CA THR A 646 1.82 -38.87 -3.54
C THR A 646 1.06 -40.04 -2.91
N GLY A 647 0.11 -39.77 -2.00
CA GLY A 647 -0.53 -40.78 -1.16
C GLY A 647 0.40 -41.43 -0.13
N GLU A 648 1.64 -40.97 0.04
CA GLU A 648 2.59 -41.55 0.97
C GLU A 648 2.21 -41.24 2.43
N LYS A 649 1.96 -42.29 3.21
CA LYS A 649 1.41 -42.18 4.58
C LYS A 649 2.27 -41.35 5.54
N GLN A 650 3.58 -41.35 5.38
CA GLN A 650 4.50 -40.58 6.24
C GLN A 650 4.15 -39.08 6.29
N TYR A 651 3.72 -38.50 5.16
CA TYR A 651 3.35 -37.09 5.11
C TYR A 651 2.02 -36.86 5.82
N LEU A 652 1.04 -37.77 5.68
CA LEU A 652 -0.22 -37.70 6.40
C LEU A 652 -0.01 -37.75 7.93
N ASP A 653 0.85 -38.65 8.39
CA ASP A 653 1.16 -38.82 9.81
C ASP A 653 1.79 -37.53 10.39
N ASN A 654 2.78 -36.96 9.68
CA ASN A 654 3.42 -35.69 10.06
C ASN A 654 2.46 -34.49 10.07
N PHE A 655 1.63 -34.36 9.02
CA PHE A 655 0.60 -33.32 8.95
C PHE A 655 -0.36 -33.42 10.15
N THR A 656 -0.87 -34.61 10.42
CA THR A 656 -1.86 -34.84 11.48
C THR A 656 -1.29 -34.49 12.84
N GLN A 657 -0.01 -34.81 13.10
CA GLN A 657 0.65 -34.41 14.33
C GLN A 657 0.78 -32.88 14.46
N GLY A 658 1.22 -32.21 13.39
CA GLY A 658 1.46 -30.77 13.38
C GLY A 658 0.18 -29.94 13.52
N ILE A 659 -0.88 -30.27 12.77
CA ILE A 659 -2.07 -29.41 12.66
C ILE A 659 -2.83 -29.28 13.97
N TRP A 660 -2.95 -30.34 14.76
CA TRP A 660 -3.67 -30.26 16.04
C TRP A 660 -2.93 -29.39 17.06
N MET A 661 -1.60 -29.51 17.14
CA MET A 661 -0.79 -28.63 18.00
C MET A 661 -0.89 -27.17 17.56
N ALA A 662 -0.89 -26.91 16.25
CA ALA A 662 -1.00 -25.56 15.69
C ALA A 662 -2.37 -24.94 15.99
N LEU A 663 -3.46 -25.70 15.86
CA LEU A 663 -4.82 -25.27 16.16
C LEU A 663 -5.05 -24.99 17.66
N GLU A 664 -4.44 -25.77 18.55
CA GLU A 664 -4.45 -25.53 20.00
C GLU A 664 -3.75 -24.22 20.35
N HIS A 665 -2.60 -23.95 19.71
CA HIS A 665 -1.82 -22.73 19.93
C HIS A 665 -2.53 -21.48 19.38
N ASN A 666 -2.99 -21.53 18.12
CA ASN A 666 -3.70 -20.42 17.49
C ASN A 666 -4.64 -20.94 16.39
N SER A 667 -5.93 -21.09 16.73
CA SER A 667 -6.93 -21.64 15.82
C SER A 667 -7.16 -20.74 14.61
N ASN A 668 -7.25 -19.42 14.81
CA ASN A 668 -7.55 -18.46 13.73
C ASN A 668 -6.47 -18.48 12.65
N ARG A 669 -5.19 -18.51 13.04
CA ARG A 669 -4.07 -18.50 12.08
C ARG A 669 -3.95 -19.80 11.28
N ASN A 670 -4.39 -20.93 11.84
CA ASN A 670 -4.17 -22.26 11.27
C ASN A 670 -5.44 -22.91 10.70
N ILE A 671 -6.60 -22.24 10.82
CA ILE A 671 -7.89 -22.81 10.40
C ILE A 671 -7.92 -23.11 8.91
N MET A 672 -7.34 -22.25 8.07
CA MET A 672 -7.35 -22.43 6.62
C MET A 672 -6.65 -23.74 6.21
N THR A 673 -5.43 -23.98 6.70
CA THR A 673 -4.70 -25.23 6.45
C THR A 673 -5.48 -26.46 6.94
N ALA A 674 -6.21 -26.34 8.05
CA ALA A 674 -7.04 -27.43 8.55
C ALA A 674 -8.28 -27.70 7.67
N LEU A 675 -8.88 -26.65 7.09
CA LEU A 675 -10.01 -26.75 6.16
C LEU A 675 -9.58 -27.34 4.82
N GLU A 676 -8.41 -26.92 4.29
CA GLU A 676 -7.82 -27.47 3.06
C GLU A 676 -7.57 -28.98 3.13
N ALA A 677 -7.40 -29.53 4.33
CA ALA A 677 -7.19 -30.97 4.50
C ALA A 677 -8.46 -31.80 4.32
N ILE A 678 -9.65 -31.21 4.48
CA ILE A 678 -10.92 -31.96 4.52
C ILE A 678 -11.14 -32.88 3.30
N PRO A 679 -10.87 -32.47 2.05
CA PRO A 679 -11.02 -33.35 0.89
C PRO A 679 -10.17 -34.64 0.93
N TYR A 680 -9.11 -34.66 1.73
CA TYR A 680 -8.15 -35.76 1.82
C TYR A 680 -8.30 -36.61 3.09
N MET A 681 -9.28 -36.29 3.94
CA MET A 681 -9.46 -36.87 5.27
C MET A 681 -10.81 -37.57 5.41
N ASP A 682 -10.92 -38.46 6.41
CA ASP A 682 -12.18 -39.11 6.74
C ASP A 682 -13.12 -38.21 7.56
N ALA A 683 -14.34 -38.69 7.81
CA ALA A 683 -15.33 -37.95 8.58
C ALA A 683 -14.90 -37.66 10.04
N SER A 684 -14.03 -38.49 10.62
CA SER A 684 -13.58 -38.31 12.00
C SER A 684 -12.69 -37.08 12.17
N TYR A 685 -11.90 -36.75 11.14
CA TYR A 685 -11.14 -35.50 11.09
C TYR A 685 -12.07 -34.28 11.15
N LYS A 686 -13.13 -34.29 10.33
CA LYS A 686 -14.11 -33.20 10.29
C LYS A 686 -14.78 -33.00 11.65
N GLU A 687 -15.18 -34.08 12.32
CA GLU A 687 -15.74 -34.02 13.68
C GLU A 687 -14.75 -33.45 14.70
N LYS A 688 -13.48 -33.88 14.64
CA LYS A 688 -12.42 -33.37 15.52
C LYS A 688 -12.11 -31.89 15.28
N LEU A 689 -12.34 -31.38 14.06
CA LEU A 689 -12.12 -29.98 13.70
C LEU A 689 -13.24 -29.04 14.20
N ARG A 690 -14.47 -29.53 14.39
CA ARG A 690 -15.65 -28.72 14.76
C ARG A 690 -15.43 -27.77 15.95
N PRO A 691 -14.79 -28.16 17.08
CA PRO A 691 -14.55 -27.24 18.19
C PRO A 691 -13.69 -26.03 17.82
N TYR A 692 -12.70 -26.22 16.94
CA TYR A 692 -11.83 -25.12 16.47
C TYR A 692 -12.57 -24.18 15.52
N VAL A 693 -13.51 -24.69 14.72
CA VAL A 693 -14.39 -23.86 13.87
C VAL A 693 -15.31 -23.00 14.72
N LYS A 694 -15.83 -23.52 15.85
CA LYS A 694 -16.62 -22.71 16.79
C LYS A 694 -15.80 -21.58 17.40
N LYS A 695 -14.55 -21.85 17.80
CA LYS A 695 -13.63 -20.81 18.28
C LYS A 695 -13.28 -19.80 17.19
N TYR A 696 -13.14 -20.24 15.94
CA TYR A 696 -12.98 -19.32 14.81
C TYR A 696 -14.22 -18.43 14.62
N LYS A 697 -15.43 -18.98 14.78
CA LYS A 697 -16.68 -18.19 14.75
C LYS A 697 -16.68 -17.07 15.80
N GLU A 698 -16.24 -17.36 17.02
CA GLU A 698 -16.13 -16.33 18.08
C GLU A 698 -15.24 -15.16 17.65
N TYR A 699 -14.14 -15.46 16.95
CA TYR A 699 -13.31 -14.42 16.34
C TYR A 699 -14.05 -13.64 15.25
N LEU A 700 -14.75 -14.31 14.33
CA LEU A 700 -15.55 -13.64 13.30
C LEU A 700 -16.60 -12.70 13.90
N ASP A 701 -17.32 -13.16 14.94
CA ASP A 701 -18.37 -12.39 15.64
C ASP A 701 -17.81 -11.18 16.39
N SER A 702 -16.58 -11.29 16.92
CA SER A 702 -15.95 -10.18 17.66
C SER A 702 -15.72 -8.94 16.80
N GLN A 703 -15.59 -9.09 15.47
CA GLN A 703 -15.25 -7.99 14.57
C GLN A 703 -16.33 -6.90 14.51
N ASP A 704 -17.61 -7.26 14.68
CA ASP A 704 -18.72 -6.28 14.73
C ASP A 704 -18.66 -5.36 15.97
N GLN A 705 -17.96 -5.78 17.02
CA GLN A 705 -17.74 -5.00 18.23
C GLN A 705 -16.49 -4.13 18.14
N GLU A 706 -15.50 -4.55 17.36
CA GLU A 706 -14.22 -3.85 17.23
C GLU A 706 -14.29 -2.65 16.27
N ASN A 707 -15.15 -2.71 15.25
CA ASN A 707 -15.32 -1.65 14.25
C ASN A 707 -16.69 -1.73 13.55
N PRO A 708 -17.15 -0.64 12.91
CA PRO A 708 -18.49 -0.60 12.30
C PRO A 708 -18.65 -1.46 11.04
N TYR A 709 -17.56 -1.97 10.46
CA TYR A 709 -17.56 -2.72 9.20
C TYR A 709 -17.52 -4.25 9.39
N GLY A 710 -17.23 -4.73 10.60
CA GLY A 710 -17.26 -6.16 10.92
C GLY A 710 -16.18 -6.98 10.22
N VAL A 711 -15.02 -6.38 9.91
CA VAL A 711 -13.86 -7.01 9.27
C VAL A 711 -12.55 -6.63 10.01
N PRO A 712 -11.46 -7.41 9.90
CA PRO A 712 -10.21 -7.11 10.60
C PRO A 712 -9.41 -5.99 9.91
N ILE A 713 -9.72 -4.74 10.25
CA ILE A 713 -9.07 -3.55 9.67
C ILE A 713 -7.61 -3.43 10.17
N GLY A 714 -6.67 -3.43 9.24
CA GLY A 714 -5.23 -3.25 9.51
C GLY A 714 -4.90 -1.82 9.99
N ARG A 715 -3.87 -1.71 10.83
CA ARG A 715 -3.37 -0.41 11.37
C ARG A 715 -1.85 -0.27 11.26
N GLY A 716 -1.24 -1.09 10.40
CA GLY A 716 0.18 -1.01 10.13
C GLY A 716 0.50 0.08 9.11
N ASN A 717 1.75 0.13 8.67
CA ASN A 717 2.22 1.05 7.64
C ASN A 717 1.82 0.62 6.20
N TRP A 718 1.13 -0.52 6.09
CA TRP A 718 0.49 -1.03 4.89
C TRP A 718 -0.99 -1.27 5.20
N ALA A 719 -1.90 -0.75 4.40
CA ALA A 719 -3.32 -0.61 4.75
C ALA A 719 -4.11 -1.93 4.98
N GLY A 720 -3.59 -3.07 4.52
CA GLY A 720 -3.94 -4.39 5.08
C GLY A 720 -5.10 -5.16 4.43
N ASN A 721 -5.58 -4.79 3.24
CA ASN A 721 -6.62 -5.54 2.51
C ASN A 721 -6.26 -7.02 2.30
N ARG A 722 -4.97 -7.37 2.22
CA ARG A 722 -4.51 -8.76 2.21
C ARG A 722 -5.13 -9.59 3.35
N GLY A 723 -5.10 -9.06 4.57
CA GLY A 723 -5.68 -9.72 5.74
C GLY A 723 -7.21 -9.83 5.66
N ILE A 724 -7.88 -8.87 5.03
CA ILE A 724 -9.33 -8.87 4.82
C ILE A 724 -9.73 -9.92 3.77
N VAL A 725 -8.96 -10.05 2.69
CA VAL A 725 -9.14 -11.11 1.68
C VAL A 725 -8.90 -12.48 2.30
N ASP A 726 -7.84 -12.67 3.08
CA ASP A 726 -7.56 -13.94 3.78
C ASP A 726 -8.67 -14.34 4.77
N PHE A 727 -9.20 -13.34 5.49
CA PHE A 727 -10.37 -13.50 6.35
C PHE A 727 -11.58 -13.97 5.54
N GLY A 728 -11.84 -13.37 4.37
CA GLY A 728 -12.91 -13.75 3.46
C GLY A 728 -12.76 -15.17 2.93
N ILE A 729 -11.58 -15.53 2.41
CA ILE A 729 -11.30 -16.89 1.91
C ILE A 729 -11.55 -17.93 3.01
N SER A 730 -11.00 -17.69 4.21
CA SER A 730 -11.14 -18.61 5.34
C SER A 730 -12.60 -18.73 5.78
N ALA A 731 -13.36 -17.63 5.80
CA ALA A 731 -14.79 -17.64 6.10
C ALA A 731 -15.59 -18.43 5.03
N CYS A 732 -15.26 -18.25 3.75
CA CYS A 732 -15.92 -19.00 2.67
C CYS A 732 -15.72 -20.50 2.82
N PHE A 733 -14.49 -20.94 3.09
CA PHE A 733 -14.18 -22.36 3.26
C PHE A 733 -14.80 -22.93 4.53
N ALA A 734 -14.79 -22.16 5.62
CA ALA A 734 -15.41 -22.57 6.86
C ALA A 734 -16.93 -22.73 6.70
N ASN A 735 -17.61 -21.83 5.97
CA ASN A 735 -19.03 -21.98 5.61
C ASN A 735 -19.25 -23.20 4.71
N LYS A 736 -18.46 -23.39 3.65
CA LYS A 736 -18.56 -24.55 2.74
C LYS A 736 -18.54 -25.89 3.48
N TYR A 737 -17.67 -26.04 4.47
CA TYR A 737 -17.55 -27.29 5.23
C TYR A 737 -18.42 -27.36 6.48
N PHE A 738 -18.74 -26.22 7.11
CA PHE A 738 -19.49 -26.13 8.36
C PHE A 738 -20.58 -25.04 8.31
N PRO A 739 -21.55 -25.16 7.38
CA PRO A 739 -22.58 -24.14 7.16
C PRO A 739 -23.54 -24.02 8.36
N ASP A 740 -23.56 -25.02 9.24
CA ASP A 740 -24.32 -25.01 10.49
C ASP A 740 -23.65 -24.17 11.60
N ILE A 741 -22.39 -23.78 11.42
CA ILE A 741 -21.60 -22.98 12.38
C ILE A 741 -21.29 -21.59 11.82
N ILE A 742 -20.88 -21.50 10.55
CA ILE A 742 -20.42 -20.27 9.91
C ILE A 742 -21.44 -19.86 8.84
N ASP A 743 -21.92 -18.62 8.91
CA ASP A 743 -22.87 -18.05 7.97
C ASP A 743 -22.15 -17.32 6.80
N ASN A 744 -22.82 -17.15 5.66
CA ASN A 744 -22.22 -16.49 4.48
C ASN A 744 -22.12 -14.96 4.62
N SER A 745 -22.77 -14.34 5.63
CA SER A 745 -22.70 -12.90 5.90
C SER A 745 -21.28 -12.36 6.08
N TYR A 746 -20.34 -13.15 6.61
CA TYR A 746 -18.95 -12.71 6.72
C TYR A 746 -18.29 -12.48 5.34
N ALA A 747 -18.63 -13.30 4.33
CA ALA A 747 -18.13 -13.11 2.98
C ALA A 747 -18.73 -11.85 2.33
N PHE A 748 -20.02 -11.57 2.58
CA PHE A 748 -20.66 -10.33 2.13
C PHE A 748 -20.03 -9.08 2.76
N LYS A 749 -19.63 -9.13 4.04
CA LYS A 749 -18.91 -8.01 4.69
C LYS A 749 -17.58 -7.71 4.00
N VAL A 750 -16.82 -8.75 3.65
CA VAL A 750 -15.56 -8.62 2.90
C VAL A 750 -15.79 -8.03 1.50
N ALA A 751 -16.78 -8.54 0.76
CA ALA A 751 -17.14 -7.99 -0.54
C ALA A 751 -17.56 -6.51 -0.44
N ASN A 752 -18.44 -6.18 0.52
CA ASN A 752 -18.86 -4.80 0.77
C ASN A 752 -17.67 -3.89 1.09
N TRP A 753 -16.73 -4.36 1.92
CA TRP A 753 -15.49 -3.63 2.21
C TRP A 753 -14.69 -3.35 0.94
N LEU A 754 -14.32 -4.39 0.18
CA LEU A 754 -13.51 -4.24 -1.04
C LEU A 754 -14.18 -3.33 -2.09
N TYR A 755 -15.52 -3.31 -2.12
CA TYR A 755 -16.30 -2.58 -3.11
C TYR A 755 -16.78 -1.20 -2.64
N GLY A 756 -16.38 -0.69 -1.48
CA GLY A 756 -16.60 0.73 -1.13
C GLY A 756 -17.20 1.00 0.25
N CYS A 757 -17.59 -0.04 1.00
CA CYS A 757 -18.11 0.11 2.36
C CYS A 757 -16.94 0.06 3.37
N HIS A 758 -16.18 1.16 3.44
CA HIS A 758 -15.03 1.36 4.33
C HIS A 758 -14.93 2.84 4.76
N PRO A 759 -14.04 3.20 5.70
CA PRO A 759 -13.84 4.59 6.13
C PRO A 759 -13.42 5.54 5.00
N TYR A 760 -13.42 6.84 5.31
CA TYR A 760 -12.79 7.93 4.55
C TYR A 760 -13.46 8.33 3.22
N HIS A 761 -13.79 7.37 2.36
CA HIS A 761 -14.45 7.60 1.06
C HIS A 761 -15.33 6.39 0.68
N ASN A 762 -15.99 6.48 -0.48
CA ASN A 762 -16.82 5.40 -1.02
C ASN A 762 -16.50 5.18 -2.51
N TYR A 763 -15.42 4.44 -2.76
CA TYR A 763 -15.08 3.86 -4.06
C TYR A 763 -14.49 2.47 -3.89
N SER A 764 -14.53 1.63 -4.92
CA SER A 764 -13.96 0.29 -4.78
C SER A 764 -12.44 0.32 -4.73
N PHE A 765 -11.84 -0.45 -3.80
CA PHE A 765 -10.40 -0.72 -3.77
C PHE A 765 -9.95 -1.63 -4.90
N VAL A 766 -10.86 -2.31 -5.60
CA VAL A 766 -10.55 -3.11 -6.77
C VAL A 766 -11.01 -2.36 -8.01
N ALA A 767 -10.14 -2.24 -9.01
CA ALA A 767 -10.50 -1.77 -10.34
C ALA A 767 -11.26 -2.85 -11.13
N THR A 768 -12.32 -3.40 -10.51
CA THR A 768 -13.09 -4.54 -11.01
C THR A 768 -14.14 -4.11 -12.03
N VAL A 769 -14.52 -5.05 -12.90
CA VAL A 769 -15.73 -4.92 -13.72
C VAL A 769 -16.95 -4.82 -12.80
N GLY A 770 -17.87 -3.91 -13.13
CA GLY A 770 -19.13 -3.71 -12.42
C GLY A 770 -19.12 -2.63 -11.33
N ALA A 771 -17.95 -2.15 -10.89
CA ALA A 771 -17.89 -1.05 -9.94
C ALA A 771 -18.31 0.27 -10.62
N THR A 772 -19.32 0.97 -10.08
CA THR A 772 -19.73 2.30 -10.57
C THR A 772 -18.63 3.35 -10.39
N ARG A 773 -17.87 3.25 -9.29
CA ARG A 773 -16.72 4.12 -8.99
C ARG A 773 -15.54 3.27 -8.52
N PRO A 774 -14.74 2.70 -9.43
CA PRO A 774 -13.45 2.10 -9.05
C PRO A 774 -12.47 3.20 -8.65
N LYS A 775 -11.42 2.83 -7.93
CA LYS A 775 -10.29 3.70 -7.66
C LYS A 775 -9.63 4.15 -8.97
N ALA A 776 -9.30 5.44 -9.07
CA ALA A 776 -8.84 6.05 -10.32
C ALA A 776 -7.32 5.98 -10.56
N VAL A 777 -6.53 5.81 -9.50
CA VAL A 777 -5.06 5.70 -9.61
C VAL A 777 -4.51 4.67 -8.63
N PHE A 778 -3.43 4.00 -9.01
CA PHE A 778 -2.73 3.03 -8.17
C PHE A 778 -1.22 3.26 -8.24
N TYR A 779 -0.51 2.82 -7.21
CA TYR A 779 0.93 2.62 -7.29
C TYR A 779 1.16 1.33 -8.06
N GLY A 780 1.43 1.45 -9.35
CA GLY A 780 1.74 0.33 -10.25
C GLY A 780 2.70 0.79 -11.34
N ASN A 781 2.96 -0.07 -12.33
CA ASN A 781 3.94 0.18 -13.40
C ASN A 781 3.60 1.43 -14.23
N ASN A 782 2.32 1.83 -14.28
CA ASN A 782 1.83 3.02 -14.96
C ASN A 782 1.49 4.20 -14.04
N ARG A 783 2.00 4.23 -12.79
CA ARG A 783 1.69 5.32 -11.82
C ARG A 783 2.04 6.72 -12.33
N ALA A 784 3.00 6.85 -13.24
CA ALA A 784 3.34 8.11 -13.90
C ALA A 784 2.18 8.69 -14.74
N ASP A 785 1.28 7.83 -15.23
CA ASP A 785 0.14 8.21 -16.08
C ASP A 785 -1.03 8.79 -15.27
N PHE A 786 -0.95 8.78 -13.92
CA PHE A 786 -2.09 9.08 -13.04
C PHE A 786 -3.32 8.25 -13.41
N SER A 787 -3.10 6.95 -13.57
CA SER A 787 -4.12 5.98 -13.96
C SER A 787 -3.97 4.68 -13.18
N PHE A 788 -4.69 3.65 -13.60
CA PHE A 788 -4.70 2.32 -13.02
C PHE A 788 -4.54 1.28 -14.12
N ILE A 789 -4.17 0.06 -13.74
CA ILE A 789 -4.30 -1.10 -14.62
C ILE A 789 -5.57 -1.84 -14.19
N PRO A 790 -6.50 -2.15 -15.11
CA PRO A 790 -7.75 -2.83 -14.79
C PRO A 790 -7.51 -4.11 -13.99
N GLY A 791 -8.34 -4.35 -12.98
CA GLY A 791 -8.24 -5.53 -12.12
C GLY A 791 -7.31 -5.40 -10.91
N ASN A 792 -6.54 -4.33 -10.78
CA ASN A 792 -5.68 -4.06 -9.62
C ASN A 792 -6.50 -3.89 -8.32
N MET A 793 -6.01 -4.43 -7.19
CA MET A 793 -6.58 -4.28 -5.86
C MET A 793 -5.62 -3.49 -4.95
N ALA A 794 -6.11 -2.39 -4.38
CA ALA A 794 -5.31 -1.52 -3.54
C ALA A 794 -5.10 -2.14 -2.14
N PRO A 795 -4.03 -1.75 -1.42
CA PRO A 795 -3.80 -2.10 -0.03
C PRO A 795 -4.95 -1.74 0.91
N GLY A 796 -5.73 -0.69 0.60
CA GLY A 796 -6.87 -0.24 1.38
C GLY A 796 -6.69 1.15 2.01
N VAL A 797 -7.44 1.43 3.08
CA VAL A 797 -7.31 2.68 3.86
C VAL A 797 -6.19 2.57 4.89
N LEU A 798 -5.19 3.45 4.77
CA LEU A 798 -4.04 3.46 5.65
C LEU A 798 -4.36 4.23 6.94
N PHE A 799 -3.99 3.64 8.08
CA PHE A 799 -4.14 4.28 9.39
C PHE A 799 -2.95 5.20 9.67
N ARG A 800 -3.22 6.50 9.80
CA ARG A 800 -2.29 7.53 10.24
C ARG A 800 -2.47 7.73 11.74
N HIS A 801 -1.39 7.51 12.50
CA HIS A 801 -1.46 7.73 13.93
C HIS A 801 -1.78 9.20 14.25
N PRO A 802 -2.60 9.47 15.27
CA PRO A 802 -3.18 8.49 16.19
C PRO A 802 -4.60 8.00 15.82
N ASP A 803 -5.30 8.62 14.86
CA ASP A 803 -6.76 8.44 14.70
C ASP A 803 -7.32 8.69 13.29
N HIS A 804 -6.50 8.80 12.24
CA HIS A 804 -6.98 9.21 10.91
C HIS A 804 -6.76 8.12 9.86
N PHE A 805 -7.82 7.71 9.16
CA PHE A 805 -7.68 6.89 7.96
C PHE A 805 -7.53 7.78 6.72
N GLU A 806 -6.69 7.36 5.77
CA GLU A 806 -6.56 8.01 4.46
C GLU A 806 -6.38 7.00 3.32
N ASN A 807 -6.85 7.37 2.12
CA ASN A 807 -6.58 6.69 0.86
C ASN A 807 -6.79 7.66 -0.33
N TYR A 808 -5.75 7.94 -1.12
CA TYR A 808 -5.83 8.90 -2.24
C TYR A 808 -6.11 8.22 -3.59
N ASP A 809 -7.14 8.64 -4.31
CA ASP A 809 -7.42 8.25 -5.70
C ASP A 809 -6.99 9.31 -6.74
N ASP A 810 -6.22 10.32 -6.32
CA ASP A 810 -5.69 11.39 -7.18
C ASP A 810 -4.14 11.52 -7.13
N TRP A 811 -3.49 10.70 -6.29
CA TRP A 811 -2.05 10.67 -6.13
C TRP A 811 -1.55 9.23 -5.93
N PRO A 812 -0.93 8.61 -6.94
CA PRO A 812 -0.59 7.19 -6.88
C PRO A 812 0.63 6.89 -6.03
N PHE A 813 1.53 7.85 -5.80
CA PHE A 813 2.87 7.60 -5.27
C PHE A 813 2.97 7.29 -3.76
N LEU A 814 1.85 7.06 -3.08
CA LEU A 814 1.82 6.59 -1.70
C LEU A 814 1.55 5.08 -1.70
N TRP A 815 2.61 4.30 -1.80
CA TRP A 815 2.55 2.83 -1.99
C TRP A 815 1.74 2.13 -0.89
N GLY A 816 1.91 2.47 0.39
CA GLY A 816 1.26 1.76 1.51
C GLY A 816 -0.28 1.80 1.52
N GLN A 817 -0.87 2.64 0.66
CA GLN A 817 -2.31 2.75 0.46
C GLN A 817 -2.75 2.50 -0.99
N ASN A 818 -1.83 2.51 -1.97
CA ASN A 818 -2.15 2.46 -3.40
C ASN A 818 -1.46 1.34 -4.19
N GLU A 819 -0.51 0.61 -3.60
CA GLU A 819 0.28 -0.42 -4.29
C GLU A 819 -0.39 -1.78 -4.36
N GLY A 820 -0.82 -2.17 -5.57
CA GLY A 820 -1.29 -3.52 -5.79
C GLY A 820 -0.13 -4.48 -5.94
N THR A 821 -0.09 -5.53 -5.13
CA THR A 821 0.87 -6.61 -5.28
C THR A 821 0.24 -7.80 -6.02
N ILE A 822 1.03 -8.52 -6.79
CA ILE A 822 0.56 -9.69 -7.54
C ILE A 822 0.05 -10.80 -6.61
N ALA A 823 0.66 -10.97 -5.44
CA ALA A 823 0.22 -11.94 -4.44
C ALA A 823 -1.16 -11.55 -3.84
N ASP A 824 -1.39 -10.27 -3.57
CA ASP A 824 -2.67 -9.79 -3.04
C ASP A 824 -3.78 -9.93 -4.10
N ASN A 825 -3.49 -9.59 -5.36
CA ASN A 825 -4.42 -9.72 -6.46
C ASN A 825 -4.78 -11.17 -6.80
N THR A 826 -3.83 -12.10 -6.81
CA THR A 826 -4.15 -13.53 -6.98
C THR A 826 -4.92 -14.10 -5.79
N SER A 827 -4.75 -13.53 -4.60
CA SER A 827 -5.58 -13.88 -3.44
C SER A 827 -7.02 -13.37 -3.61
N TYR A 828 -7.19 -12.17 -4.17
CA TYR A 828 -8.50 -11.66 -4.55
C TYR A 828 -9.19 -12.55 -5.59
N VAL A 829 -8.45 -13.10 -6.56
CA VAL A 829 -9.01 -14.08 -7.52
C VAL A 829 -9.59 -15.31 -6.79
N ILE A 830 -8.86 -15.90 -5.84
CA ILE A 830 -9.40 -17.00 -5.01
C ILE A 830 -10.65 -16.54 -4.27
N PHE A 831 -10.60 -15.39 -3.59
CA PHE A 831 -11.75 -14.88 -2.86
C PHE A 831 -12.97 -14.71 -3.78
N GLY A 832 -12.80 -14.10 -4.95
CA GLY A 832 -13.87 -13.89 -5.92
C GLY A 832 -14.49 -15.20 -6.39
N HIS A 833 -13.69 -16.22 -6.69
CA HIS A 833 -14.22 -17.54 -7.05
C HIS A 833 -14.89 -18.25 -5.87
N ALA A 834 -14.27 -18.25 -4.69
CA ALA A 834 -14.84 -18.85 -3.49
C ALA A 834 -16.15 -18.17 -3.09
N PHE A 835 -16.21 -16.85 -3.23
CA PHE A 835 -17.41 -16.06 -2.97
C PHE A 835 -18.51 -16.41 -3.96
N LYS A 836 -18.23 -16.46 -5.27
CA LYS A 836 -19.20 -16.89 -6.29
C LYS A 836 -19.73 -18.32 -6.04
N ASP A 837 -18.85 -19.26 -5.67
CA ASP A 837 -19.22 -20.65 -5.34
C ASP A 837 -20.19 -20.76 -4.16
N LEU A 838 -20.17 -19.81 -3.20
CA LEU A 838 -21.12 -19.78 -2.08
C LEU A 838 -22.53 -19.28 -2.45
N LEU A 839 -22.65 -18.59 -3.59
CA LEU A 839 -23.91 -17.96 -4.02
C LEU A 839 -24.77 -18.92 -4.84
N HIS A 840 -24.23 -20.08 -5.22
CA HIS A 840 -24.86 -21.14 -5.99
C HIS A 840 -24.97 -22.42 -5.15
#